data_AF-A0A8S0ZLT9-F1
#
_entry.id   AF-A0A8S0ZLT9-F1
#
_cell.length_a   1.000
_cell.length_b   1.000
_cell.length_c   1.000
_cell.angle_alpha   90.00
_cell.angle_beta   90.00
_cell.angle_gamma   90.00
#
_symmetry.space_group_name_H-M   'P 1'
#
loop_
_entity.id
_entity.type
_entity.pdbx_description
1 polymer ?
#
loop_
_entity_poly.entity_id
_entity_poly.type
_entity_poly.pdbx_seq_one_letter_code
_entity_poly.pdbx_strand_id
1 'polypeptide(L)'
;MVDGNAFLFLFFLKPETVKSLQNLIASGLLVKGEIFSEYNITHMNELKIIYDVLFNAKDFDTFYKTAAWARQNLNCALYVNALYMAIQHRKDTEILSIPAPYELLPNYFIDQYVIIQAAKFFEKDYSNLVVRNETIHNEGNSYIIDANYTGLFYDNDDESKLAYFREDVGLNSYYYLMKLRMAPWFNDNVNDKFGENMFQMMKQFIARYNLERYANGLPAVDSITWDTPVNVPYNPMLMYSNGVEFGHRTSSIELSENENVQQLQTIENNIAAVVDHLHQRGYNKTHILNHLMEIMVTGDKSYERLARKLLGKNAPNNGQTSVLDHYMTSLRDPIFWNINTKIVTIIDEALKLLPTYTKNELFFPGVEIINIDVKKIITAYDYFTFDVTDALKAEETGFRIKIGQPRLNHKQFTLKVNISSLVSQKGMMKIYLGPQIMPGELAIKKHLFMLLDICQVNLKVGTNIITRTPENMDLFSEDFNMLNTLQKNVENAEFGLDSLPPKTILSQVGFPSRLMLPKGTAQGLPLQLFVFIAPYIKAGIDESYSTNNFKFNTAILSPGYPLDLNIQDQQLFQLPNALIKYITVVQKGEGKVENYGGPGITRSWYITNTYDSSARPNYPTKNQQYGNKKEYSSKSYEIRDTLNDFKSDQENIESDYNTIYREHNESNLRMNYKGNNYSPKREPYDYKAKKAEYEKKDYAAKRNFTKYHTITNNENNIVESTTATDIISSSENDLYDIFNNLLPKKSYQENDTRNETEIPETRNTQEDFSEYAVTSSTSNA
;
A
#
# COMPACT_ATOMS: atom_id res chain seq x y z
N MET A 1 18.25 -32.75 -33.40
CA MET A 1 17.49 -32.21 -32.26
C MET A 1 17.50 -30.71 -32.40
N VAL A 2 16.39 -30.11 -32.82
CA VAL A 2 16.23 -28.65 -32.79
C VAL A 2 16.11 -28.28 -31.31
N ASP A 3 16.93 -27.34 -30.83
CA ASP A 3 16.92 -26.88 -29.45
C ASP A 3 15.48 -26.55 -29.01
N GLY A 4 14.92 -27.27 -28.04
CA GLY A 4 13.60 -26.98 -27.47
C GLY A 4 13.49 -25.54 -26.93
N ASN A 5 14.62 -24.91 -26.65
CA ASN A 5 14.73 -23.50 -26.25
C ASN A 5 14.36 -22.50 -27.36
N ALA A 6 14.54 -22.86 -28.64
CA ALA A 6 14.21 -21.96 -29.76
C ALA A 6 12.69 -21.74 -29.90
N PHE A 7 11.89 -22.72 -29.47
CA PHE A 7 10.44 -22.67 -29.56
C PHE A 7 9.82 -21.75 -28.51
N LEU A 8 10.45 -21.62 -27.33
CA LEU A 8 9.96 -20.74 -26.26
C LEU A 8 9.92 -19.27 -26.69
N PHE A 9 10.85 -18.83 -27.54
CA PHE A 9 10.90 -17.47 -28.06
C PHE A 9 9.65 -17.05 -28.85
N LEU A 10 8.93 -17.99 -29.47
CA LEU A 10 7.71 -17.73 -30.25
C LEU A 10 6.49 -17.38 -29.39
N PHE A 11 6.60 -17.48 -28.06
CA PHE A 11 5.53 -17.15 -27.13
C PHE A 11 5.67 -15.75 -26.52
N PHE A 12 6.76 -15.04 -26.79
CA PHE A 12 7.04 -13.73 -26.21
C PHE A 12 7.21 -12.66 -27.28
N LEU A 13 6.67 -11.47 -27.02
CA LEU A 13 6.81 -10.28 -27.90
C LEU A 13 8.27 -9.84 -28.03
N LYS A 14 9.07 -10.08 -27.00
CA LYS A 14 10.51 -9.80 -26.96
C LYS A 14 11.27 -11.08 -26.59
N PRO A 15 11.79 -11.83 -27.56
CA PRO A 15 12.53 -13.08 -27.32
C PRO A 15 13.68 -12.96 -26.33
N GLU A 16 14.33 -11.79 -26.27
CA GLU A 16 15.43 -11.48 -25.36
C GLU A 16 15.07 -11.61 -23.88
N THR A 17 13.80 -11.44 -23.49
CA THR A 17 13.40 -11.60 -22.07
C THR A 17 13.56 -13.04 -21.59
N VAL A 18 13.32 -14.02 -22.47
CA VAL A 18 13.56 -15.44 -22.18
C VAL A 18 15.04 -15.71 -21.97
N LYS A 19 15.92 -15.11 -22.77
CA LYS A 19 17.38 -15.24 -22.60
C LYS A 19 17.84 -14.66 -21.26
N SER A 20 17.30 -13.49 -20.88
CA SER A 20 17.58 -12.89 -19.57
C SER A 20 17.14 -13.80 -18.42
N LEU A 21 15.98 -14.45 -18.53
CA LEU A 21 15.53 -15.42 -17.55
C LEU A 21 16.42 -16.67 -17.49
N GLN A 22 16.84 -17.21 -18.62
CA GLN A 22 17.76 -18.35 -18.67
C GLN A 22 19.09 -18.02 -17.98
N ASN A 23 19.65 -16.84 -18.25
CA ASN A 23 20.88 -16.37 -17.61
C ASN A 23 20.70 -16.17 -16.10
N LEU A 24 19.54 -15.64 -15.67
CA LEU A 24 19.20 -15.48 -14.27
C LEU A 24 19.11 -16.85 -13.57
N ILE A 25 18.39 -17.81 -14.15
CA ILE A 25 18.28 -19.18 -13.61
C ILE A 25 19.67 -19.82 -13.49
N ALA A 26 20.52 -19.65 -14.51
CA ALA A 26 21.89 -20.17 -14.50
C ALA A 26 22.78 -19.50 -13.45
N SER A 27 22.53 -18.22 -13.13
CA SER A 27 23.26 -17.46 -12.10
C SER A 27 22.75 -17.73 -10.68
N GLY A 28 21.55 -18.29 -10.55
CA GLY A 28 20.87 -18.55 -9.28
C GLY A 28 19.71 -17.58 -9.04
N LEU A 29 18.55 -18.14 -8.70
CA LEU A 29 17.35 -17.39 -8.30
C LEU A 29 17.39 -17.08 -6.79
N LEU A 30 16.70 -16.02 -6.37
CA LEU A 30 16.45 -15.77 -4.95
C LEU A 30 15.80 -17.00 -4.30
N VAL A 31 16.41 -17.48 -3.22
CA VAL A 31 16.00 -18.73 -2.60
C VAL A 31 14.61 -18.57 -1.97
N LYS A 32 13.79 -19.63 -2.07
CA LYS A 32 12.49 -19.66 -1.39
C LYS A 32 12.68 -19.59 0.13
N GLY A 33 11.90 -18.72 0.78
CA GLY A 33 11.98 -18.50 2.23
C GLY A 33 12.95 -17.40 2.64
N GLU A 34 13.82 -16.93 1.75
CA GLU A 34 14.60 -15.71 1.98
C GLU A 34 13.71 -14.47 1.88
N ILE A 35 14.14 -13.41 2.58
CA ILE A 35 13.40 -12.15 2.65
C ILE A 35 13.74 -11.32 1.40
N PHE A 36 12.80 -11.25 0.47
CA PHE A 36 12.83 -10.29 -0.64
C PHE A 36 12.74 -8.84 -0.10
N SER A 37 13.31 -7.87 -0.83
CA SER A 37 13.22 -6.45 -0.48
C SER A 37 13.34 -5.60 -1.75
N GLU A 38 12.46 -4.62 -1.90
CA GLU A 38 12.44 -3.65 -3.01
C GLU A 38 13.58 -2.61 -2.94
N TYR A 39 14.35 -2.61 -1.85
CA TYR A 39 15.51 -1.74 -1.64
C TYR A 39 16.84 -2.49 -1.74
N ASN A 40 16.80 -3.80 -2.02
CA ASN A 40 17.98 -4.57 -2.41
C ASN A 40 18.12 -4.57 -3.95
N ILE A 41 19.29 -4.12 -4.45
CA ILE A 41 19.55 -3.96 -5.89
C ILE A 41 19.46 -5.30 -6.63
N THR A 42 20.03 -6.37 -6.07
CA THR A 42 20.00 -7.70 -6.68
C THR A 42 18.57 -8.21 -6.79
N HIS A 43 17.78 -8.06 -5.73
CA HIS A 43 16.37 -8.46 -5.72
C HIS A 43 15.54 -7.66 -6.74
N MET A 44 15.79 -6.35 -6.87
CA MET A 44 15.09 -5.50 -7.84
C MET A 44 15.47 -5.82 -9.29
N ASN A 45 16.73 -6.19 -9.55
CA ASN A 45 17.15 -6.66 -10.86
C ASN A 45 16.47 -7.98 -11.24
N GLU A 46 16.37 -8.91 -10.29
CA GLU A 46 15.63 -10.15 -10.47
C GLU A 46 14.15 -9.87 -10.75
N LEU A 47 13.50 -9.01 -9.94
CA LEU A 47 12.11 -8.59 -10.14
C LEU A 47 11.88 -8.02 -11.54
N LYS A 48 12.77 -7.15 -12.02
CA LYS A 48 12.68 -6.59 -13.38
C LYS A 48 12.70 -7.67 -14.45
N ILE A 49 13.61 -8.64 -14.35
CA ILE A 49 13.71 -9.74 -15.33
C ILE A 49 12.44 -10.57 -15.33
N ILE A 50 11.94 -10.97 -14.15
CA ILE A 50 10.69 -11.75 -14.04
C ILE A 50 9.48 -10.97 -14.56
N TYR A 51 9.39 -9.68 -14.23
CA TYR A 51 8.38 -8.77 -14.76
C TYR A 51 8.44 -8.72 -16.29
N ASP A 52 9.62 -8.54 -16.88
CA ASP A 52 9.79 -8.44 -18.34
C ASP A 52 9.30 -9.72 -19.04
N VAL A 53 9.53 -10.91 -18.47
CA VAL A 53 9.02 -12.16 -19.03
C VAL A 53 7.49 -12.19 -18.97
N LEU A 54 6.89 -11.91 -17.82
CA LEU A 54 5.43 -11.90 -17.65
C LEU A 54 4.74 -10.84 -18.53
N PHE A 55 5.31 -9.64 -18.59
CA PHE A 55 4.78 -8.53 -19.37
C PHE A 55 4.84 -8.81 -20.88
N ASN A 56 5.92 -9.41 -21.37
CA ASN A 56 6.11 -9.68 -22.81
C ASN A 56 5.48 -11.00 -23.28
N ALA A 57 4.78 -11.76 -22.44
CA ALA A 57 3.99 -12.90 -22.92
C ALA A 57 2.95 -12.46 -23.96
N LYS A 58 2.92 -13.10 -25.14
CA LYS A 58 2.15 -12.62 -26.31
C LYS A 58 0.63 -12.61 -26.11
N ASP A 59 0.14 -13.49 -25.25
CA ASP A 59 -1.27 -13.71 -24.95
C ASP A 59 -1.47 -14.12 -23.49
N PHE A 60 -2.73 -14.16 -23.06
CA PHE A 60 -3.10 -14.49 -21.68
C PHE A 60 -2.74 -15.93 -21.29
N ASP A 61 -2.85 -16.90 -22.21
CA ASP A 61 -2.50 -18.30 -21.94
C ASP A 61 -1.00 -18.45 -21.63
N THR A 62 -0.15 -17.83 -22.46
CA THR A 62 1.29 -17.77 -22.20
C THR A 62 1.57 -17.11 -20.86
N PHE A 63 0.95 -15.95 -20.60
CA PHE A 63 1.11 -15.23 -19.33
C PHE A 63 0.72 -16.11 -18.14
N TYR A 64 -0.43 -16.77 -18.21
CA TYR A 64 -0.94 -17.67 -17.17
C TYR A 64 0.02 -18.83 -16.90
N LYS A 65 0.48 -19.52 -17.96
CA LYS A 65 1.43 -20.64 -17.83
C LYS A 65 2.78 -20.20 -17.25
N THR A 66 3.29 -19.05 -17.69
CA THR A 66 4.51 -18.46 -17.11
C THR A 66 4.32 -18.06 -15.66
N ALA A 67 3.18 -17.46 -15.30
CA ALA A 67 2.86 -17.13 -13.90
C ALA A 67 2.74 -18.39 -13.04
N ALA A 68 2.12 -19.46 -13.53
CA ALA A 68 2.05 -20.74 -12.84
C ALA A 68 3.44 -21.37 -12.60
N TRP A 69 4.32 -21.32 -13.61
CA TRP A 69 5.73 -21.72 -13.43
C TRP A 69 6.43 -20.85 -12.39
N ALA A 70 6.28 -19.53 -12.47
CA ALA A 70 6.92 -18.58 -11.57
C ALA A 70 6.47 -18.82 -10.11
N ARG A 71 5.16 -19.05 -9.89
CA ARG A 71 4.59 -19.39 -8.56
C ARG A 71 5.27 -20.61 -7.94
N GLN A 72 5.60 -21.61 -8.77
CA GLN A 72 6.18 -22.87 -8.29
C GLN A 72 7.69 -22.83 -8.14
N ASN A 73 8.38 -21.83 -8.68
CA ASN A 73 9.85 -21.85 -8.74
C ASN A 73 10.52 -20.65 -8.07
N LEU A 74 9.83 -19.51 -7.98
CA LEU A 74 10.38 -18.29 -7.43
C LEU A 74 10.12 -18.14 -5.92
N ASN A 75 10.86 -17.23 -5.30
CA ASN A 75 10.55 -16.69 -3.99
C ASN A 75 9.13 -16.10 -3.95
N CYS A 76 8.39 -16.32 -2.85
CA CYS A 76 6.98 -15.94 -2.74
C CYS A 76 6.76 -14.43 -2.91
N ALA A 77 7.51 -13.61 -2.17
CA ALA A 77 7.37 -12.16 -2.24
C ALA A 77 7.81 -11.63 -3.62
N LEU A 78 8.90 -12.15 -4.19
CA LEU A 78 9.31 -11.83 -5.55
C LEU A 78 8.20 -12.11 -6.58
N TYR A 79 7.57 -13.28 -6.49
CA TYR A 79 6.45 -13.66 -7.37
C TYR A 79 5.25 -12.73 -7.21
N VAL A 80 4.83 -12.44 -5.97
CA VAL A 80 3.68 -11.55 -5.70
C VAL A 80 3.92 -10.16 -6.28
N ASN A 81 5.13 -9.60 -6.09
CA ASN A 81 5.53 -8.33 -6.67
C ASN A 81 5.49 -8.37 -8.21
N ALA A 82 6.11 -9.37 -8.83
CA ALA A 82 6.15 -9.50 -10.28
C ALA A 82 4.76 -9.66 -10.90
N LEU A 83 3.87 -10.41 -10.24
CA LEU A 83 2.50 -10.61 -10.69
C LEU A 83 1.68 -9.32 -10.62
N TYR A 84 1.68 -8.62 -9.47
CA TYR A 84 1.00 -7.33 -9.34
C TYR A 84 1.54 -6.30 -10.34
N MET A 85 2.84 -6.30 -10.59
CA MET A 85 3.42 -5.44 -11.62
C MET A 85 2.94 -5.80 -13.02
N ALA A 86 2.99 -7.08 -13.40
CA ALA A 86 2.61 -7.51 -14.74
C ALA A 86 1.14 -7.22 -15.05
N ILE A 87 0.21 -7.56 -14.14
CA ILE A 87 -1.22 -7.36 -14.37
C ILE A 87 -1.61 -5.87 -14.46
N GLN A 88 -0.87 -4.98 -13.80
CA GLN A 88 -1.11 -3.54 -13.86
C GLN A 88 -0.68 -2.90 -15.20
N HIS A 89 0.25 -3.52 -15.94
CA HIS A 89 0.81 -2.95 -17.17
C HIS A 89 0.33 -3.65 -18.44
N ARG A 90 -0.11 -4.90 -18.34
CA ARG A 90 -0.64 -5.66 -19.47
C ARG A 90 -2.04 -5.18 -19.87
N LYS A 91 -2.26 -4.96 -21.17
CA LYS A 91 -3.55 -4.50 -21.71
C LYS A 91 -4.66 -5.54 -21.58
N ASP A 92 -4.33 -6.82 -21.77
CA ASP A 92 -5.29 -7.93 -21.69
C ASP A 92 -5.74 -8.26 -20.26
N THR A 93 -5.11 -7.65 -19.25
CA THR A 93 -5.48 -7.79 -17.83
C THR A 93 -6.07 -6.51 -17.23
N GLU A 94 -6.30 -5.47 -18.03
CA GLU A 94 -6.62 -4.12 -17.54
C GLU A 94 -7.92 -4.04 -16.72
N ILE A 95 -8.85 -4.97 -16.95
CA ILE A 95 -10.17 -5.08 -16.31
C ILE A 95 -10.26 -6.20 -15.27
N LEU A 96 -9.13 -6.77 -14.82
CA LEU A 96 -9.15 -7.77 -13.76
C LEU A 96 -9.50 -7.15 -12.41
N SER A 97 -10.21 -7.93 -11.59
CA SER A 97 -10.28 -7.66 -10.15
C SER A 97 -9.05 -8.27 -9.47
N ILE A 98 -8.38 -7.50 -8.63
CA ILE A 98 -7.16 -7.96 -7.94
C ILE A 98 -7.45 -8.23 -6.46
N PRO A 99 -6.84 -9.26 -5.87
CA PRO A 99 -6.95 -9.50 -4.44
C PRO A 99 -6.26 -8.39 -3.64
N ALA A 100 -6.65 -8.26 -2.38
CA ALA A 100 -5.99 -7.34 -1.47
C ALA A 100 -4.59 -7.86 -1.07
N PRO A 101 -3.54 -7.02 -1.07
CA PRO A 101 -2.22 -7.43 -0.57
C PRO A 101 -2.23 -7.96 0.87
N TYR A 102 -3.08 -7.38 1.74
CA TYR A 102 -3.23 -7.80 3.13
C TYR A 102 -3.94 -9.14 3.34
N GLU A 103 -4.61 -9.68 2.33
CA GLU A 103 -5.13 -11.06 2.37
C GLU A 103 -4.10 -12.08 1.86
N LEU A 104 -3.18 -11.66 0.98
CA LEU A 104 -2.13 -12.56 0.47
C LEU A 104 -0.95 -12.71 1.42
N LEU A 105 -0.54 -11.61 2.07
CA LEU A 105 0.61 -11.55 2.97
C LEU A 105 0.23 -10.83 4.28
N PRO A 106 -0.74 -11.35 5.06
CA PRO A 106 -1.28 -10.66 6.23
C PRO A 106 -0.22 -10.36 7.30
N ASN A 107 0.85 -11.14 7.36
CA ASN A 107 1.97 -10.96 8.29
C ASN A 107 2.80 -9.67 8.07
N TYR A 108 2.65 -9.01 6.91
CA TYR A 108 3.23 -7.68 6.67
C TYR A 108 2.30 -6.54 7.13
N PHE A 109 1.05 -6.84 7.48
CA PHE A 109 0.03 -5.85 7.79
C PHE A 109 -0.50 -5.92 9.22
N ILE A 110 -0.42 -7.09 9.85
CA ILE A 110 -1.00 -7.30 11.17
C ILE A 110 0.07 -7.76 12.14
N ASP A 111 -0.09 -7.30 13.38
CA ASP A 111 0.74 -7.66 14.53
C ASP A 111 0.99 -9.18 14.58
N GLN A 112 2.25 -9.54 14.81
CA GLN A 112 2.74 -10.91 14.83
C GLN A 112 1.98 -11.79 15.83
N TYR A 113 1.55 -11.26 16.97
CA TYR A 113 0.83 -12.02 17.98
C TYR A 113 -0.56 -12.43 17.48
N VAL A 114 -1.24 -11.56 16.73
CA VAL A 114 -2.53 -11.85 16.10
C VAL A 114 -2.35 -12.90 15.01
N ILE A 115 -1.30 -12.78 14.18
CA ILE A 115 -0.99 -13.76 13.13
C ILE A 115 -0.66 -15.13 13.73
N ILE A 116 0.16 -15.18 14.77
CA ILE A 116 0.48 -16.41 15.50
C ILE A 116 -0.77 -17.01 16.13
N GLN A 117 -1.63 -16.18 16.75
CA GLN A 117 -2.90 -16.64 17.31
C GLN A 117 -3.82 -17.21 16.22
N ALA A 118 -3.94 -16.54 15.08
CA ALA A 118 -4.70 -16.99 13.93
C ALA A 118 -4.18 -18.32 13.37
N ALA A 119 -2.87 -18.47 13.24
CA ALA A 119 -2.25 -19.71 12.75
C ALA A 119 -2.51 -20.89 13.70
N LYS A 120 -2.47 -20.66 15.02
CA LYS A 120 -2.74 -21.70 16.02
C LYS A 120 -4.15 -22.30 15.92
N PHE A 121 -5.13 -21.60 15.35
CA PHE A 121 -6.46 -22.19 15.11
C PHE A 121 -6.41 -23.43 14.20
N PHE A 122 -5.38 -23.58 13.38
CA PHE A 122 -5.19 -24.74 12.50
C PHE A 122 -4.42 -25.90 13.17
N GLU A 123 -3.89 -25.69 14.38
CA GLU A 123 -3.29 -26.77 15.17
C GLU A 123 -4.38 -27.68 15.76
N LYS A 124 -4.13 -29.00 15.76
CA LYS A 124 -5.03 -29.98 16.37
C LYS A 124 -5.22 -29.62 17.86
N ASP A 125 -6.47 -29.67 18.32
CA ASP A 125 -6.91 -29.38 19.70
C ASP A 125 -6.95 -27.90 20.14
N TYR A 126 -6.38 -26.94 19.40
CA TYR A 126 -6.35 -25.53 19.81
C TYR A 126 -7.70 -24.81 19.66
N SER A 127 -8.45 -25.12 18.61
CA SER A 127 -9.77 -24.52 18.34
C SER A 127 -10.80 -24.83 19.44
N ASN A 128 -10.63 -25.94 20.17
CA ASN A 128 -11.47 -26.32 21.31
C ASN A 128 -11.08 -25.60 22.62
N LEU A 129 -9.84 -25.09 22.74
CA LEU A 129 -9.31 -24.48 23.95
C LEU A 129 -9.59 -22.97 24.04
N VAL A 130 -9.80 -22.29 22.90
CA VAL A 130 -9.80 -20.81 22.81
C VAL A 130 -11.20 -20.19 22.87
N VAL A 131 -12.18 -20.88 23.46
CA VAL A 131 -13.59 -20.42 23.49
C VAL A 131 -13.84 -19.25 24.47
N ARG A 132 -12.82 -18.63 25.09
CA ARG A 132 -13.01 -17.52 26.06
C ARG A 132 -11.92 -16.45 26.00
N ASN A 133 -11.76 -15.80 24.85
CA ASN A 133 -11.03 -14.54 24.78
C ASN A 133 -11.97 -13.47 24.20
N GLU A 134 -12.02 -12.30 24.84
CA GLU A 134 -12.89 -11.18 24.43
C GLU A 134 -12.53 -10.66 23.03
N THR A 135 -11.30 -10.85 22.56
CA THR A 135 -10.85 -10.44 21.23
C THR A 135 -11.21 -11.40 20.10
N ILE A 136 -11.89 -12.51 20.39
CA ILE A 136 -12.23 -13.55 19.41
C ILE A 136 -13.74 -13.74 19.34
N HIS A 137 -14.30 -13.46 18.16
CA HIS A 137 -15.73 -13.57 17.90
C HIS A 137 -16.01 -14.83 17.07
N ASN A 138 -16.93 -15.67 17.53
CA ASN A 138 -17.39 -16.83 16.78
C ASN A 138 -18.66 -16.48 16.00
N GLU A 139 -18.58 -16.52 14.67
CA GLU A 139 -19.69 -16.30 13.74
C GLU A 139 -20.12 -17.60 13.04
N GLY A 140 -20.13 -18.71 13.78
CA GLY A 140 -20.55 -20.03 13.28
C GLY A 140 -19.46 -20.70 12.46
N ASN A 141 -19.37 -20.35 11.17
CA ASN A 141 -18.38 -20.93 10.23
C ASN A 141 -17.13 -20.04 10.07
N SER A 142 -17.02 -18.96 10.83
CA SER A 142 -15.81 -18.13 10.87
C SER A 142 -15.51 -17.63 12.27
N TYR A 143 -14.22 -17.49 12.57
CA TYR A 143 -13.72 -16.79 13.74
C TYR A 143 -13.13 -15.45 13.30
N ILE A 144 -13.48 -14.37 14.00
CA ILE A 144 -12.87 -13.05 13.82
C ILE A 144 -11.95 -12.79 14.99
N ILE A 145 -10.70 -12.46 14.71
CA ILE A 145 -9.70 -12.07 15.71
C ILE A 145 -9.48 -10.57 15.58
N ASP A 146 -9.74 -9.84 16.67
CA ASP A 146 -9.52 -8.39 16.72
C ASP A 146 -8.03 -8.06 16.70
N ALA A 147 -7.64 -7.19 15.76
CA ALA A 147 -6.30 -6.64 15.64
C ALA A 147 -6.29 -5.17 16.02
N ASN A 148 -5.53 -4.87 17.07
CA ASN A 148 -5.24 -3.50 17.47
C ASN A 148 -4.05 -2.93 16.69
N TYR A 149 -3.94 -1.60 16.69
CA TYR A 149 -2.76 -0.89 16.18
C TYR A 149 -1.63 -0.90 17.22
N THR A 150 -0.37 -0.76 16.78
CA THR A 150 0.78 -0.82 17.69
C THR A 150 0.82 0.31 18.72
N GLY A 151 0.12 1.42 18.48
CA GLY A 151 0.06 2.58 19.36
C GLY A 151 -0.57 2.34 20.75
N LEU A 152 -1.17 1.17 21.00
CA LEU A 152 -1.73 0.82 22.31
C LEU A 152 -0.69 0.45 23.39
N PHE A 153 0.60 0.33 23.03
CA PHE A 153 1.66 -0.08 23.95
C PHE A 153 2.61 1.05 24.38
N TYR A 154 2.41 2.27 23.88
CA TYR A 154 3.26 3.41 24.18
C TYR A 154 2.45 4.52 24.85
N ASP A 155 2.50 4.57 26.19
CA ASP A 155 1.72 5.50 27.03
C ASP A 155 2.03 7.00 26.80
N ASN A 156 3.04 7.36 25.99
CA ASN A 156 3.49 8.76 25.91
C ASN A 156 4.22 9.18 24.62
N ASP A 157 3.83 8.66 23.45
CA ASP A 157 4.38 9.14 22.18
C ASP A 157 3.30 9.75 21.27
N ASP A 158 3.54 10.96 20.79
CA ASP A 158 2.65 11.67 19.87
C ASP A 158 2.48 10.89 18.56
N GLU A 159 3.49 10.14 18.11
CA GLU A 159 3.39 9.32 16.91
C GLU A 159 2.42 8.14 17.10
N SER A 160 2.20 7.64 18.32
CA SER A 160 1.24 6.56 18.58
C SER A 160 -0.20 6.96 18.29
N LYS A 161 -0.54 8.26 18.43
CA LYS A 161 -1.87 8.79 18.08
C LYS A 161 -2.19 8.63 16.60
N LEU A 162 -1.19 8.43 15.74
CA LEU A 162 -1.33 8.32 14.30
C LEU A 162 -1.21 6.88 13.78
N ALA A 163 -1.07 5.88 14.67
CA ALA A 163 -0.93 4.47 14.29
C ALA A 163 -2.10 4.00 13.40
N TYR A 164 -3.33 4.42 13.70
CA TYR A 164 -4.52 4.08 12.89
C TYR A 164 -4.42 4.52 11.41
N PHE A 165 -3.64 5.56 11.13
CA PHE A 165 -3.42 6.03 9.77
C PHE A 165 -2.20 5.33 9.15
N ARG A 166 -1.07 5.28 9.87
CA ARG A 166 0.18 4.69 9.37
C ARG A 166 0.09 3.18 9.12
N GLU A 167 -0.71 2.47 9.91
CA GLU A 167 -0.87 1.02 9.85
C GLU A 167 -2.14 0.57 9.13
N ASP A 168 -2.96 1.51 8.63
CA ASP A 168 -4.14 1.17 7.85
C ASP A 168 -3.76 0.29 6.65
N VAL A 169 -4.41 -0.87 6.55
CA VAL A 169 -4.07 -1.91 5.58
C VAL A 169 -4.30 -1.47 4.13
N GLY A 170 -5.28 -0.59 3.88
CA GLY A 170 -5.55 -0.09 2.54
C GLY A 170 -4.59 1.03 2.13
N LEU A 171 -4.16 1.89 3.05
CA LEU A 171 -3.16 2.93 2.78
C LEU A 171 -1.81 2.30 2.42
N ASN A 172 -1.38 1.30 3.19
CA ASN A 172 -0.15 0.55 2.92
C ASN A 172 -0.25 -0.22 1.59
N SER A 173 -1.41 -0.81 1.28
CA SER A 173 -1.65 -1.47 -0.01
C SER A 173 -1.62 -0.50 -1.19
N TYR A 174 -2.20 0.69 -1.03
CA TYR A 174 -2.16 1.76 -2.04
C TYR A 174 -0.72 2.17 -2.35
N TYR A 175 0.07 2.48 -1.32
CA TYR A 175 1.47 2.87 -1.52
C TYR A 175 2.30 1.75 -2.15
N TYR A 176 2.11 0.51 -1.71
CA TYR A 176 2.72 -0.68 -2.29
C TYR A 176 2.48 -0.78 -3.80
N LEU A 177 1.21 -0.79 -4.21
CA LEU A 177 0.83 -0.97 -5.61
C LEU A 177 1.26 0.22 -6.48
N MET A 178 1.18 1.45 -5.97
CA MET A 178 1.66 2.63 -6.68
C MET A 178 3.18 2.64 -6.85
N LYS A 179 3.96 2.29 -5.82
CA LYS A 179 5.42 2.22 -5.96
C LYS A 179 5.86 1.15 -6.96
N LEU A 180 5.18 0.00 -6.99
CA LEU A 180 5.40 -1.02 -8.02
C LEU A 180 5.08 -0.51 -9.43
N ARG A 181 3.96 0.20 -9.59
CA ARG A 181 3.58 0.83 -10.87
C ARG A 181 4.59 1.89 -11.32
N MET A 182 5.29 2.50 -10.37
CA MET A 182 6.27 3.55 -10.59
C MET A 182 7.71 3.05 -10.39
N ALA A 183 7.97 1.77 -10.69
CA ALA A 183 9.29 1.20 -10.59
C ALA A 183 10.31 1.95 -11.46
N PRO A 184 11.60 2.01 -11.05
CA PRO A 184 12.62 2.84 -11.68
C PRO A 184 12.77 2.68 -13.20
N TRP A 185 12.58 1.46 -13.72
CA TRP A 185 12.75 1.16 -15.14
C TRP A 185 11.59 1.61 -16.04
N PHE A 186 10.51 2.17 -15.48
CA PHE A 186 9.45 2.82 -16.26
C PHE A 186 9.69 4.32 -16.48
N ASN A 187 10.77 4.86 -15.93
CA ASN A 187 11.26 6.20 -16.26
C ASN A 187 11.98 6.14 -17.62
N ASP A 188 11.24 5.90 -18.70
CA ASP A 188 11.75 5.95 -20.08
C ASP A 188 11.27 7.22 -20.79
N ASN A 189 11.88 7.56 -21.93
CA ASN A 189 11.55 8.73 -22.75
C ASN A 189 10.10 8.69 -23.32
N VAL A 190 9.32 7.64 -23.04
CA VAL A 190 7.93 7.52 -23.48
C VAL A 190 6.98 8.13 -22.45
N ASN A 191 7.35 8.12 -21.16
CA ASN A 191 6.56 8.71 -20.09
C ASN A 191 7.19 10.00 -19.56
N ASP A 192 7.03 11.09 -20.31
CA ASP A 192 7.57 12.41 -19.94
C ASP A 192 7.20 12.85 -18.53
N LYS A 193 6.08 12.38 -17.95
CA LYS A 193 5.57 12.83 -16.64
C LYS A 193 5.93 11.93 -15.47
N PHE A 194 6.80 10.92 -15.64
CA PHE A 194 7.13 9.96 -14.58
C PHE A 194 7.53 10.64 -13.27
N GLY A 195 8.53 11.53 -13.32
CA GLY A 195 9.06 12.23 -12.15
C GLY A 195 8.08 13.23 -11.57
N GLU A 196 7.28 13.89 -12.41
CA GLU A 196 6.21 14.79 -11.96
C GLU A 196 5.12 14.04 -11.18
N ASN A 197 4.69 12.87 -11.67
CA ASN A 197 3.73 12.02 -10.97
C ASN A 197 4.31 11.49 -9.65
N MET A 198 5.58 11.09 -9.63
CA MET A 198 6.23 10.55 -8.43
C MET A 198 6.37 11.61 -7.34
N PHE A 199 6.87 12.79 -7.73
CA PHE A 199 6.97 13.93 -6.83
C PHE A 199 5.59 14.34 -6.31
N GLN A 200 4.57 14.38 -7.18
CA GLN A 200 3.22 14.70 -6.73
C GLN A 200 2.70 13.65 -5.76
N MET A 201 2.87 12.35 -6.03
CA MET A 201 2.46 11.30 -5.10
C MET A 201 3.10 11.53 -3.72
N MET A 202 4.41 11.73 -3.66
CA MET A 202 5.16 11.99 -2.43
C MET A 202 4.66 13.23 -1.68
N LYS A 203 4.43 14.34 -2.40
CA LYS A 203 3.89 15.61 -1.87
C LYS A 203 2.47 15.45 -1.33
N GLN A 204 1.61 14.70 -2.01
CA GLN A 204 0.23 14.47 -1.58
C GLN A 204 0.14 13.55 -0.36
N PHE A 205 1.03 12.56 -0.26
CA PHE A 205 1.15 11.73 0.95
C PHE A 205 1.49 12.57 2.18
N ILE A 206 2.51 13.43 2.08
CA ILE A 206 2.90 14.25 3.24
C ILE A 206 1.83 15.30 3.58
N ALA A 207 1.17 15.90 2.60
CA ALA A 207 0.03 16.78 2.83
C ALA A 207 -1.08 16.07 3.62
N ARG A 208 -1.42 14.84 3.21
CA ARG A 208 -2.45 14.04 3.87
C ARG A 208 -2.07 13.59 5.27
N TYR A 209 -0.81 13.23 5.50
CA TYR A 209 -0.31 12.88 6.83
C TYR A 209 -0.30 14.09 7.76
N ASN A 210 0.14 15.25 7.28
CA ASN A 210 0.09 16.50 8.04
C ASN A 210 -1.35 16.91 8.39
N LEU A 211 -2.34 16.58 7.56
CA LEU A 211 -3.75 16.75 7.93
C LEU A 211 -4.18 15.85 9.10
N GLU A 212 -3.66 14.62 9.22
CA GLU A 212 -3.90 13.82 10.45
C GLU A 212 -3.16 14.35 11.66
N ARG A 213 -1.93 14.84 11.47
CA ARG A 213 -1.18 15.47 12.55
C ARG A 213 -1.95 16.66 13.08
N TYR A 214 -2.40 17.54 12.19
CA TYR A 214 -3.27 18.67 12.50
C TYR A 214 -4.55 18.24 13.23
N ALA A 215 -5.22 17.18 12.77
CA ALA A 215 -6.40 16.62 13.43
C ALA A 215 -6.14 16.12 14.87
N ASN A 216 -4.92 15.67 15.16
CA ASN A 216 -4.52 15.17 16.48
C ASN A 216 -3.75 16.22 17.30
N GLY A 217 -3.75 17.49 16.87
CA GLY A 217 -3.10 18.60 17.58
C GLY A 217 -1.58 18.58 17.51
N LEU A 218 -1.00 17.86 16.54
CA LEU A 218 0.43 17.71 16.34
C LEU A 218 0.93 18.71 15.29
N PRO A 219 2.18 19.21 15.41
CA PRO A 219 2.80 20.05 14.38
C PRO A 219 2.98 19.25 13.09
N ALA A 220 3.23 19.95 11.97
CA ALA A 220 3.66 19.29 10.74
C ALA A 220 4.95 18.48 10.98
N VAL A 221 5.20 17.45 10.17
CA VAL A 221 6.40 16.61 10.29
C VAL A 221 7.67 17.44 10.10
N ASP A 222 8.63 17.27 10.99
CA ASP A 222 9.97 17.84 10.83
C ASP A 222 10.82 17.01 9.86
N SER A 223 11.65 17.68 9.07
CA SER A 223 12.59 17.00 8.19
C SER A 223 13.81 16.48 8.96
N ILE A 224 14.47 15.45 8.44
CA ILE A 224 15.69 14.89 9.05
C ILE A 224 16.86 15.87 8.96
N THR A 225 17.61 15.96 10.05
CA THR A 225 18.92 16.60 10.14
C THR A 225 19.98 15.54 10.44
N TRP A 226 21.18 15.72 9.86
CA TRP A 226 22.25 14.73 9.94
C TRP A 226 23.36 15.07 10.96
N ASP A 227 23.26 16.24 11.58
CA ASP A 227 24.19 16.78 12.58
C ASP A 227 23.84 16.34 14.02
N THR A 228 22.62 15.87 14.24
CA THR A 228 22.13 15.40 15.54
C THR A 228 21.74 13.91 15.49
N PRO A 229 21.88 13.17 16.61
CA PRO A 229 21.39 11.81 16.70
C PRO A 229 19.88 11.72 16.40
N VAL A 230 19.46 10.69 15.66
CA VAL A 230 18.05 10.48 15.32
C VAL A 230 17.38 9.63 16.39
N ASN A 231 16.48 10.24 17.17
CA ASN A 231 15.78 9.59 18.28
C ASN A 231 14.28 9.42 17.98
N VAL A 232 13.95 8.40 17.18
CA VAL A 232 12.56 8.09 16.81
C VAL A 232 12.35 6.59 17.02
N PRO A 233 12.21 6.07 18.24
CA PRO A 233 12.07 4.62 18.45
C PRO A 233 10.83 4.08 17.73
N TYR A 234 10.93 2.87 17.19
CA TYR A 234 9.82 2.21 16.52
C TYR A 234 10.01 0.68 16.55
N ASN A 235 8.99 -0.04 17.04
CA ASN A 235 8.91 -1.48 16.91
C ASN A 235 7.66 -1.82 16.08
N PRO A 236 7.83 -2.43 14.89
CA PRO A 236 6.71 -2.75 14.03
C PRO A 236 5.80 -3.87 14.56
N MET A 237 6.29 -4.70 15.48
CA MET A 237 5.61 -5.92 15.92
C MET A 237 5.16 -6.81 14.76
N LEU A 238 5.94 -6.85 13.66
CA LEU A 238 5.68 -7.67 12.48
C LEU A 238 6.67 -8.82 12.39
N MET A 239 6.28 -9.86 11.64
CA MET A 239 7.09 -11.05 11.40
C MET A 239 7.01 -11.45 9.93
N TYR A 240 8.13 -11.89 9.35
CA TYR A 240 8.18 -12.48 8.01
C TYR A 240 7.57 -13.87 7.99
N SER A 241 7.20 -14.36 6.80
CA SER A 241 6.60 -15.69 6.64
C SER A 241 7.53 -16.84 7.05
N ASN A 242 8.83 -16.60 7.18
CA ASN A 242 9.81 -17.56 7.69
C ASN A 242 10.00 -17.51 9.22
N GLY A 243 9.20 -16.71 9.92
CA GLY A 243 9.23 -16.57 11.38
C GLY A 243 10.27 -15.57 11.92
N VAL A 244 11.06 -14.95 11.05
CA VAL A 244 12.01 -13.89 11.47
C VAL A 244 11.23 -12.60 11.74
N GLU A 245 11.48 -11.95 12.87
CA GLU A 245 10.87 -10.65 13.16
C GLU A 245 11.36 -9.56 12.21
N PHE A 246 10.62 -8.47 12.08
CA PHE A 246 11.14 -7.27 11.40
C PHE A 246 12.19 -6.57 12.28
N GLY A 247 13.18 -5.95 11.63
CA GLY A 247 14.11 -5.07 12.34
C GLY A 247 13.38 -3.92 13.04
N HIS A 248 13.75 -3.65 14.29
CA HIS A 248 13.19 -2.59 15.13
C HIS A 248 14.28 -1.60 15.58
N ARG A 249 13.83 -0.42 16.02
CA ARG A 249 14.67 0.69 16.51
C ARG A 249 14.28 1.03 17.94
N THR A 250 15.15 0.73 18.90
CA THR A 250 14.91 0.88 20.35
C THR A 250 15.77 1.94 21.01
N SER A 251 16.68 2.56 20.27
CA SER A 251 17.63 3.54 20.75
C SER A 251 17.89 4.60 19.68
N SER A 252 18.45 5.73 20.08
CA SER A 252 18.91 6.75 19.14
C SER A 252 19.93 6.18 18.16
N ILE A 253 19.86 6.63 16.91
CA ILE A 253 20.85 6.34 15.87
C ILE A 253 21.91 7.43 15.90
N GLU A 254 23.13 7.04 16.24
CA GLU A 254 24.32 7.88 16.14
C GLU A 254 24.85 7.86 14.70
N LEU A 255 25.13 9.04 14.13
CA LEU A 255 25.46 9.21 12.71
C LEU A 255 26.91 9.68 12.45
N SER A 256 27.79 9.61 13.45
CA SER A 256 29.14 10.17 13.37
C SER A 256 30.00 9.55 12.24
N GLU A 257 30.79 10.41 11.58
CA GLU A 257 31.76 10.10 10.51
C GLU A 257 31.32 9.04 9.48
N ASN A 258 30.14 9.23 8.86
CA ASN A 258 29.59 8.31 7.88
C ASN A 258 29.69 8.84 6.43
N GLU A 259 30.32 8.08 5.54
CA GLU A 259 30.41 8.43 4.11
C GLU A 259 29.03 8.61 3.44
N ASN A 260 28.04 7.81 3.82
CA ASN A 260 26.68 7.95 3.28
C ASN A 260 26.04 9.27 3.74
N VAL A 261 26.34 9.74 4.96
CA VAL A 261 25.89 11.07 5.44
C VAL A 261 26.53 12.18 4.62
N GLN A 262 27.84 12.08 4.32
CA GLN A 262 28.51 13.05 3.44
C GLN A 262 27.89 13.06 2.03
N GLN A 263 27.55 11.89 1.48
CA GLN A 263 26.86 11.79 0.19
C GLN A 263 25.46 12.42 0.25
N LEU A 264 24.68 12.16 1.30
CA LEU A 264 23.36 12.78 1.50
C LEU A 264 23.47 14.31 1.56
N GLN A 265 24.38 14.85 2.37
CA GLN A 265 24.64 16.30 2.47
C GLN A 265 25.11 16.88 1.13
N THR A 266 25.94 16.15 0.38
CA THR A 266 26.38 16.56 -0.96
C THR A 266 25.20 16.65 -1.93
N ILE A 267 24.26 15.70 -1.89
CA ILE A 267 23.04 15.78 -2.69
C ILE A 267 22.25 17.02 -2.27
N GLU A 268 21.95 17.19 -0.98
CA GLU A 268 21.16 18.32 -0.45
C GLU A 268 21.69 19.67 -0.91
N ASN A 269 23.00 19.88 -0.81
CA ASN A 269 23.63 21.16 -1.12
C ASN A 269 23.67 21.46 -2.63
N ASN A 270 23.53 20.46 -3.50
CA ASN A 270 23.71 20.62 -4.95
C ASN A 270 22.41 20.61 -5.75
N ILE A 271 21.26 20.18 -5.20
CA ILE A 271 20.00 20.09 -5.96
C ILE A 271 19.58 21.43 -6.57
N ALA A 272 19.72 22.54 -5.84
CA ALA A 272 19.40 23.87 -6.37
C ALA A 272 20.24 24.23 -7.60
N ALA A 273 21.55 23.94 -7.57
CA ALA A 273 22.45 24.16 -8.70
C ALA A 273 22.11 23.25 -9.89
N VAL A 274 21.67 22.01 -9.65
CA VAL A 274 21.19 21.10 -10.69
C VAL A 274 19.95 21.68 -11.39
N VAL A 275 18.98 22.18 -10.63
CA VAL A 275 17.77 22.81 -11.18
C VAL A 275 18.12 24.04 -12.02
N ASP A 276 18.96 24.94 -11.50
CA ASP A 276 19.39 26.14 -12.23
C ASP A 276 20.09 25.78 -13.55
N HIS A 277 21.05 24.84 -13.51
CA HIS A 277 21.76 24.39 -14.70
C HIS A 277 20.84 23.72 -15.74
N LEU A 278 19.91 22.86 -15.31
CA LEU A 278 18.94 22.25 -16.23
C LEU A 278 17.99 23.29 -16.83
N HIS A 279 17.55 24.25 -16.01
CA HIS A 279 16.71 25.34 -16.49
C HIS A 279 17.42 26.19 -17.56
N GLN A 280 18.70 26.55 -17.34
CA GLN A 280 19.51 27.29 -18.31
C GLN A 280 19.72 26.52 -19.63
N ARG A 281 19.71 25.19 -19.60
CA ARG A 281 19.74 24.34 -20.79
C ARG A 281 18.38 24.23 -21.52
N GLY A 282 17.33 24.87 -21.02
CA GLY A 282 16.01 24.88 -21.62
C GLY A 282 15.11 23.71 -21.24
N TYR A 283 15.48 22.92 -20.22
CA TYR A 283 14.60 21.86 -19.72
C TYR A 283 13.36 22.48 -19.05
N ASN A 284 12.17 21.94 -19.38
CA ASN A 284 10.94 22.32 -18.70
C ASN A 284 10.85 21.65 -17.31
N LYS A 285 9.91 22.11 -16.47
CA LYS A 285 9.68 21.61 -15.11
C LYS A 285 9.55 20.08 -15.04
N THR A 286 8.82 19.48 -15.99
CA THR A 286 8.56 18.04 -16.03
C THR A 286 9.85 17.24 -16.24
N HIS A 287 10.69 17.64 -17.21
CA HIS A 287 11.98 16.98 -17.41
C HIS A 287 12.95 17.20 -16.23
N ILE A 288 12.94 18.39 -15.63
CA ILE A 288 13.71 18.66 -14.41
C ILE A 288 13.30 17.68 -13.30
N LEU A 289 12.00 17.50 -13.08
CA LEU A 289 11.49 16.56 -12.08
C LEU A 289 11.89 15.11 -12.36
N ASN A 290 11.97 14.67 -13.63
CA ASN A 290 12.48 13.34 -13.95
C ASN A 290 13.93 13.15 -13.48
N HIS A 291 14.81 14.12 -13.75
CA HIS A 291 16.19 14.09 -13.26
C HIS A 291 16.28 14.14 -11.73
N LEU A 292 15.47 14.98 -11.09
CA LEU A 292 15.45 15.06 -9.62
C LEU A 292 14.94 13.75 -9.00
N MET A 293 13.94 13.09 -9.57
CA MET A 293 13.45 11.79 -9.08
C MET A 293 14.44 10.65 -9.29
N GLU A 294 15.31 10.73 -10.29
CA GLU A 294 16.45 9.83 -10.42
C GLU A 294 17.43 10.00 -9.25
N ILE A 295 17.84 11.23 -8.96
CA ILE A 295 18.80 11.54 -7.88
C ILE A 295 18.20 11.24 -6.50
N MET A 296 16.93 11.59 -6.28
CA MET A 296 16.33 11.57 -4.95
C MET A 296 15.69 10.23 -4.58
N VAL A 297 15.18 9.47 -5.56
CA VAL A 297 14.29 8.32 -5.28
C VAL A 297 14.72 7.06 -6.03
N THR A 298 14.83 7.12 -7.35
CA THR A 298 14.85 5.91 -8.20
C THR A 298 16.25 5.38 -8.54
N GLY A 299 17.28 6.22 -8.49
CA GLY A 299 18.67 5.83 -8.77
C GLY A 299 19.24 4.86 -7.73
N ASP A 300 20.26 4.08 -8.12
CA ASP A 300 20.81 3.04 -7.24
C ASP A 300 21.46 3.57 -5.97
N LYS A 301 22.01 4.79 -6.04
CA LYS A 301 22.56 5.57 -4.92
C LYS A 301 21.69 6.77 -4.60
N SER A 302 20.37 6.64 -4.76
CA SER A 302 19.45 7.74 -4.51
C SER A 302 19.45 8.18 -3.05
N TYR A 303 19.05 9.43 -2.83
CA TYR A 303 18.89 9.99 -1.49
C TYR A 303 18.03 9.09 -0.59
N GLU A 304 16.87 8.62 -1.08
CA GLU A 304 15.96 7.74 -0.34
C GLU A 304 16.66 6.44 0.11
N ARG A 305 17.41 5.79 -0.79
CA ARG A 305 18.12 4.53 -0.49
C ARG A 305 19.21 4.72 0.56
N LEU A 306 20.01 5.78 0.42
CA LEU A 306 21.06 6.12 1.39
C LEU A 306 20.46 6.42 2.77
N ALA A 307 19.38 7.19 2.83
CA ALA A 307 18.70 7.52 4.09
C ALA A 307 18.12 6.28 4.77
N ARG A 308 17.41 5.41 4.02
CA ARG A 308 16.84 4.16 4.57
C ARG A 308 17.90 3.22 5.11
N LYS A 309 19.03 3.10 4.40
CA LYS A 309 20.17 2.28 4.84
C LYS A 309 20.72 2.72 6.20
N LEU A 310 20.70 4.02 6.49
CA LEU A 310 21.18 4.57 7.76
C LEU A 310 20.14 4.49 8.89
N LEU A 311 18.85 4.63 8.56
CA LEU A 311 17.81 4.93 9.54
C LEU A 311 16.85 3.76 9.85
N GLY A 312 16.88 2.70 9.04
CA GLY A 312 15.93 1.59 9.16
C GLY A 312 16.13 0.70 10.40
N LYS A 313 17.30 0.74 11.04
CA LYS A 313 17.64 -0.18 12.15
C LYS A 313 18.82 0.32 12.98
N ASN A 314 18.88 -0.15 14.23
CA ASN A 314 20.02 0.05 15.13
C ASN A 314 21.19 -0.88 14.78
N ALA A 315 22.44 -0.44 14.99
CA ALA A 315 23.56 -1.36 15.16
C ALA A 315 23.39 -2.10 16.52
N PRO A 316 23.50 -3.45 16.62
CA PRO A 316 24.11 -4.43 15.71
C PRO A 316 23.15 -5.16 14.75
N ASN A 317 21.88 -4.78 14.63
CA ASN A 317 20.87 -5.46 13.79
C ASN A 317 21.07 -5.24 12.27
N ASN A 318 22.29 -4.90 11.82
CA ASN A 318 22.59 -4.54 10.43
C ASN A 318 22.23 -5.63 9.40
N GLY A 319 22.11 -6.90 9.81
CA GLY A 319 21.67 -8.00 8.95
C GLY A 319 20.15 -8.19 8.81
N GLN A 320 19.33 -7.63 9.69
CA GLN A 320 17.88 -7.87 9.70
C GLN A 320 17.15 -6.83 8.83
N THR A 321 16.20 -7.27 8.01
CA THR A 321 15.40 -6.41 7.13
C THR A 321 14.32 -5.69 7.94
N SER A 322 14.20 -4.37 7.77
CA SER A 322 13.28 -3.49 8.49
C SER A 322 11.99 -3.24 7.72
N VAL A 323 11.02 -2.56 8.33
CA VAL A 323 9.80 -2.13 7.61
C VAL A 323 10.06 -1.09 6.54
N LEU A 324 11.19 -0.37 6.60
CA LEU A 324 11.61 0.58 5.56
C LEU A 324 12.19 -0.11 4.32
N ASP A 325 12.41 -1.42 4.37
CA ASP A 325 12.95 -2.18 3.25
C ASP A 325 11.87 -2.81 2.36
N HIS A 326 10.58 -2.55 2.65
CA HIS A 326 9.45 -2.98 1.83
C HIS A 326 8.47 -1.85 1.57
N TYR A 327 7.90 -1.80 0.37
CA TYR A 327 6.90 -0.77 0.07
C TYR A 327 5.64 -0.96 0.94
N MET A 328 5.17 -2.19 1.13
CA MET A 328 3.93 -2.47 1.88
C MET A 328 3.99 -2.18 3.40
N THR A 329 5.18 -1.92 3.96
CA THR A 329 5.34 -1.64 5.40
C THR A 329 5.95 -0.27 5.68
N SER A 330 6.47 0.42 4.66
CA SER A 330 7.24 1.66 4.85
C SER A 330 6.45 2.75 5.58
N LEU A 331 5.14 2.88 5.33
CA LEU A 331 4.34 3.96 5.90
C LEU A 331 4.17 3.85 7.43
N ARG A 332 4.43 2.66 7.99
CA ARG A 332 4.22 2.37 9.41
C ARG A 332 5.24 3.09 10.31
N ASP A 333 6.48 3.18 9.85
CA ASP A 333 7.58 3.82 10.58
C ASP A 333 7.50 5.35 10.43
N PRO A 334 7.49 6.13 11.53
CA PRO A 334 7.55 7.58 11.49
C PRO A 334 8.71 8.14 10.63
N ILE A 335 9.87 7.47 10.59
CA ILE A 335 11.03 7.90 9.79
C ILE A 335 10.74 7.96 8.29
N PHE A 336 9.84 7.12 7.77
CA PHE A 336 9.42 7.24 6.38
C PHE A 336 8.89 8.65 6.07
N TRP A 337 8.07 9.19 6.99
CA TRP A 337 7.48 10.51 6.83
C TRP A 337 8.51 11.61 6.95
N ASN A 338 9.52 11.47 7.83
CA ASN A 338 10.63 12.42 7.92
C ASN A 338 11.49 12.42 6.63
N ILE A 339 11.83 11.24 6.09
CA ILE A 339 12.58 11.10 4.82
C ILE A 339 11.77 11.72 3.67
N ASN A 340 10.49 11.36 3.54
CA ASN A 340 9.63 11.88 2.49
C ASN A 340 9.48 13.42 2.59
N THR A 341 9.31 13.95 3.80
CA THR A 341 9.27 15.40 4.05
C THR A 341 10.55 16.07 3.58
N LYS A 342 11.71 15.52 3.96
CA LYS A 342 13.02 16.06 3.56
C LYS A 342 13.18 16.11 2.04
N ILE A 343 12.87 15.01 1.34
CA ILE A 343 12.91 14.94 -0.13
C ILE A 343 11.99 15.99 -0.76
N VAL A 344 10.72 16.05 -0.31
CA VAL A 344 9.72 16.97 -0.85
C VAL A 344 10.15 18.42 -0.63
N THR A 345 10.64 18.77 0.55
CA THR A 345 11.08 20.13 0.88
C THR A 345 12.27 20.56 0.03
N ILE A 346 13.30 19.72 -0.14
CA ILE A 346 14.46 20.04 -0.98
C ILE A 346 14.02 20.37 -2.41
N ILE A 347 13.11 19.57 -2.97
CA ILE A 347 12.63 19.77 -4.34
C ILE A 347 11.72 21.00 -4.43
N ASP A 348 10.75 21.17 -3.53
CA ASP A 348 9.83 22.32 -3.56
C ASP A 348 10.60 23.64 -3.41
N GLU A 349 11.66 23.68 -2.58
CA GLU A 349 12.59 24.81 -2.48
C GLU A 349 13.36 25.04 -3.78
N ALA A 350 13.94 23.99 -4.38
CA ALA A 350 14.69 24.11 -5.63
C ALA A 350 13.80 24.56 -6.79
N LEU A 351 12.55 24.12 -6.85
CA LEU A 351 11.57 24.54 -7.87
C LEU A 351 11.19 26.02 -7.75
N LYS A 352 11.50 26.72 -6.65
CA LYS A 352 11.30 28.18 -6.55
C LYS A 352 12.21 28.98 -7.49
N LEU A 353 13.28 28.36 -8.00
CA LEU A 353 14.16 28.94 -9.02
C LEU A 353 13.47 29.05 -10.39
N LEU A 354 12.41 28.27 -10.62
CA LEU A 354 11.64 28.33 -11.85
C LEU A 354 10.67 29.52 -11.83
N PRO A 355 10.38 30.13 -12.99
CA PRO A 355 9.38 31.18 -13.07
C PRO A 355 8.01 30.66 -12.61
N THR A 356 7.31 31.47 -11.79
CA THR A 356 5.94 31.18 -11.37
C THR A 356 4.92 31.46 -12.48
N TYR A 357 3.67 31.05 -12.27
CA TYR A 357 2.59 31.27 -13.22
C TYR A 357 2.24 32.75 -13.36
N THR A 358 2.08 33.18 -14.61
CA THR A 358 1.56 34.50 -14.97
C THR A 358 0.06 34.58 -14.72
N LYS A 359 -0.47 35.81 -14.62
CA LYS A 359 -1.92 36.03 -14.51
C LYS A 359 -2.69 35.37 -15.65
N ASN A 360 -2.15 35.37 -16.87
CA ASN A 360 -2.82 34.79 -18.04
C ASN A 360 -2.89 33.26 -17.98
N GLU A 361 -1.96 32.61 -17.29
CA GLU A 361 -2.01 31.17 -17.08
C GLU A 361 -3.04 30.82 -16.00
N LEU A 362 -3.18 31.64 -14.96
CA LEU A 362 -4.10 31.36 -13.85
C LEU A 362 -5.54 31.83 -14.11
N PHE A 363 -5.73 32.91 -14.84
CA PHE A 363 -7.02 33.56 -15.02
C PHE A 363 -7.89 32.80 -16.03
N PHE A 364 -9.16 32.58 -15.70
CA PHE A 364 -10.17 32.07 -16.62
C PHE A 364 -11.15 33.19 -17.00
N PRO A 365 -10.96 33.86 -18.16
CA PRO A 365 -11.81 34.98 -18.56
C PRO A 365 -13.29 34.61 -18.60
N GLY A 366 -14.11 35.41 -17.93
CA GLY A 366 -15.57 35.24 -17.91
C GLY A 366 -16.07 34.08 -17.05
N VAL A 367 -15.26 33.50 -16.17
CA VAL A 367 -15.67 32.45 -15.22
C VAL A 367 -15.44 32.91 -13.80
N GLU A 368 -16.46 32.78 -12.96
CA GLU A 368 -16.44 33.17 -11.55
C GLU A 368 -17.04 32.06 -10.67
N ILE A 369 -16.33 31.68 -9.61
CA ILE A 369 -16.84 30.79 -8.57
C ILE A 369 -17.56 31.65 -7.53
N ILE A 370 -18.88 31.52 -7.48
CA ILE A 370 -19.74 32.34 -6.62
C ILE A 370 -19.74 31.83 -5.18
N ASN A 371 -19.88 30.51 -5.00
CA ASN A 371 -19.95 29.88 -3.67
C ASN A 371 -19.68 28.38 -3.77
N ILE A 372 -19.29 27.78 -2.65
CA ILE A 372 -19.21 26.33 -2.44
C ILE A 372 -20.17 25.97 -1.30
N ASP A 373 -21.19 25.17 -1.61
CA ASP A 373 -22.13 24.63 -0.62
C ASP A 373 -21.70 23.24 -0.18
N VAL A 374 -21.55 23.09 1.13
CA VAL A 374 -21.14 21.84 1.77
C VAL A 374 -21.90 21.69 3.07
N LYS A 375 -22.54 20.53 3.23
CA LYS A 375 -23.24 20.16 4.48
C LYS A 375 -22.22 19.72 5.53
N LYS A 376 -22.70 19.45 6.75
CA LYS A 376 -21.89 18.89 7.83
C LYS A 376 -21.15 17.63 7.36
N ILE A 377 -19.82 17.65 7.44
CA ILE A 377 -18.95 16.51 7.16
C ILE A 377 -18.70 15.75 8.46
N ILE A 378 -18.82 14.42 8.41
CA ILE A 378 -18.72 13.56 9.59
C ILE A 378 -17.76 12.41 9.30
N THR A 379 -16.76 12.23 10.14
CA THR A 379 -15.89 11.06 10.19
C THR A 379 -16.28 10.13 11.34
N ALA A 380 -15.98 8.85 11.21
CA ALA A 380 -16.23 7.81 12.21
C ALA A 380 -15.24 6.66 12.02
N TYR A 381 -15.16 5.74 12.98
CA TYR A 381 -14.48 4.46 12.77
C TYR A 381 -15.52 3.40 12.39
N ASP A 382 -15.23 2.63 11.35
CA ASP A 382 -16.01 1.48 10.95
C ASP A 382 -15.20 0.20 11.18
N TYR A 383 -15.86 -0.84 11.68
CA TYR A 383 -15.23 -2.13 11.89
C TYR A 383 -15.12 -2.88 10.56
N PHE A 384 -13.89 -3.20 10.17
CA PHE A 384 -13.58 -3.87 8.91
C PHE A 384 -13.03 -5.26 9.19
N THR A 385 -13.42 -6.25 8.37
CA THR A 385 -12.90 -7.61 8.46
C THR A 385 -12.38 -8.09 7.11
N PHE A 386 -11.30 -8.87 7.13
CA PHE A 386 -10.74 -9.52 5.94
C PHE A 386 -10.32 -10.96 6.26
N ASP A 387 -10.31 -11.81 5.24
CA ASP A 387 -10.07 -13.26 5.41
C ASP A 387 -8.57 -13.57 5.27
N VAL A 388 -8.03 -14.34 6.22
CA VAL A 388 -6.61 -14.75 6.23
C VAL A 388 -6.44 -16.27 6.16
N THR A 389 -7.52 -17.01 5.95
CA THR A 389 -7.53 -18.48 5.98
C THR A 389 -6.53 -19.06 4.98
N ASP A 390 -6.60 -18.63 3.71
CA ASP A 390 -5.78 -19.20 2.62
C ASP A 390 -4.31 -18.82 2.74
N ALA A 391 -3.99 -17.70 3.37
CA ALA A 391 -2.61 -17.26 3.57
C ALA A 391 -1.90 -17.99 4.72
N LEU A 392 -2.66 -18.41 5.73
CA LEU A 392 -2.12 -19.07 6.93
C LEU A 392 -2.12 -20.60 6.84
N LYS A 393 -2.80 -21.19 5.84
CA LYS A 393 -3.11 -22.62 5.85
C LYS A 393 -2.62 -23.37 4.61
N ALA A 394 -2.31 -24.67 4.80
CA ALA A 394 -1.92 -25.61 3.75
C ALA A 394 -2.99 -26.65 3.34
N GLU A 395 -4.07 -26.83 4.13
CA GLU A 395 -5.13 -27.85 3.89
C GLU A 395 -6.54 -27.24 3.94
N GLU A 396 -7.63 -27.95 3.62
CA GLU A 396 -9.01 -27.43 3.72
C GLU A 396 -9.61 -27.58 5.14
N THR A 397 -10.35 -26.57 5.63
CA THR A 397 -11.00 -26.57 6.96
C THR A 397 -12.48 -26.28 6.84
N GLY A 398 -13.28 -26.77 7.79
CA GLY A 398 -14.71 -26.45 7.90
C GLY A 398 -15.01 -25.05 8.45
N PHE A 399 -13.99 -24.27 8.82
CA PHE A 399 -14.13 -22.90 9.32
C PHE A 399 -13.12 -21.96 8.66
N ARG A 400 -13.40 -20.65 8.75
CA ARG A 400 -12.56 -19.55 8.27
C ARG A 400 -12.01 -18.71 9.41
N ILE A 401 -10.85 -18.10 9.20
CA ILE A 401 -10.24 -17.15 10.13
C ILE A 401 -10.18 -15.78 9.46
N LYS A 402 -10.75 -14.78 10.13
CA LYS A 402 -10.75 -13.38 9.71
C LYS A 402 -10.03 -12.52 10.74
N ILE A 403 -9.49 -11.42 10.27
CA ILE A 403 -8.94 -10.38 11.15
C ILE A 403 -9.89 -9.19 11.10
N GLY A 404 -10.24 -8.67 12.28
CA GLY A 404 -11.09 -7.49 12.44
C GLY A 404 -10.32 -6.29 12.94
N GLN A 405 -10.53 -5.12 12.34
CA GLN A 405 -9.85 -3.88 12.74
C GLN A 405 -10.77 -2.66 12.53
N PRO A 406 -10.86 -1.74 13.51
CA PRO A 406 -11.53 -0.45 13.31
C PRO A 406 -10.70 0.45 12.38
N ARG A 407 -11.30 0.98 11.32
CA ARG A 407 -10.62 1.86 10.35
C ARG A 407 -11.37 3.19 10.21
N LEU A 408 -10.62 4.28 10.03
CA LEU A 408 -11.20 5.61 9.83
C LEU A 408 -12.03 5.63 8.55
N ASN A 409 -13.21 6.22 8.62
CA ASN A 409 -14.12 6.43 7.51
C ASN A 409 -14.88 7.75 7.64
N HIS A 410 -15.69 8.08 6.63
CA HIS A 410 -16.57 9.23 6.62
C HIS A 410 -17.97 8.85 6.13
N LYS A 411 -18.97 9.63 6.57
CA LYS A 411 -20.31 9.57 5.99
C LYS A 411 -20.30 10.18 4.59
N GLN A 412 -21.27 9.79 3.77
CA GLN A 412 -21.50 10.43 2.47
C GLN A 412 -21.69 11.94 2.65
N PHE A 413 -20.99 12.72 1.82
CA PHE A 413 -21.14 14.16 1.75
C PHE A 413 -21.22 14.62 0.29
N THR A 414 -21.63 15.87 0.09
CA THR A 414 -21.78 16.46 -1.24
C THR A 414 -21.22 17.86 -1.23
N LEU A 415 -20.36 18.16 -2.20
CA LEU A 415 -19.86 19.49 -2.51
C LEU A 415 -20.62 20.03 -3.72
N LYS A 416 -21.21 21.21 -3.62
CA LYS A 416 -21.81 21.90 -4.77
C LYS A 416 -21.07 23.19 -5.03
N VAL A 417 -20.43 23.29 -6.19
CA VAL A 417 -19.69 24.48 -6.63
C VAL A 417 -20.59 25.27 -7.56
N ASN A 418 -20.97 26.48 -7.14
CA ASN A 418 -21.82 27.39 -7.90
C ASN A 418 -20.92 28.34 -8.71
N ILE A 419 -21.07 28.30 -10.04
CA ILE A 419 -20.20 28.99 -10.98
C ILE A 419 -21.06 29.88 -11.88
N SER A 420 -20.70 31.14 -12.02
CA SER A 420 -21.21 32.05 -13.05
C SER A 420 -20.26 32.03 -14.23
N SER A 421 -20.79 31.89 -15.45
CA SER A 421 -19.97 31.94 -16.66
C SER A 421 -20.58 32.83 -17.74
N LEU A 422 -19.75 33.67 -18.36
CA LEU A 422 -20.09 34.49 -19.52
C LEU A 422 -19.77 33.77 -20.84
N VAL A 423 -19.18 32.57 -20.78
CA VAL A 423 -18.71 31.80 -21.94
C VAL A 423 -19.24 30.37 -21.88
N SER A 424 -19.34 29.72 -23.02
CA SER A 424 -19.51 28.26 -23.05
C SER A 424 -18.19 27.61 -23.39
N GLN A 425 -17.51 27.09 -22.37
CA GLN A 425 -16.15 26.57 -22.51
C GLN A 425 -15.92 25.39 -21.56
N LYS A 426 -15.05 24.46 -21.99
CA LYS A 426 -14.55 23.40 -21.13
C LYS A 426 -13.52 23.95 -20.15
N GLY A 427 -13.63 23.54 -18.89
CA GLY A 427 -12.68 23.83 -17.84
C GLY A 427 -12.22 22.55 -17.14
N MET A 428 -11.14 22.66 -16.39
CA MET A 428 -10.73 21.67 -15.41
C MET A 428 -10.82 22.31 -14.03
N MET A 429 -11.58 21.69 -13.14
CA MET A 429 -11.72 22.11 -11.75
C MET A 429 -10.85 21.23 -10.86
N LYS A 430 -10.12 21.86 -9.95
CA LYS A 430 -9.37 21.20 -8.88
C LYS A 430 -9.89 21.66 -7.53
N ILE A 431 -10.09 20.69 -6.63
CA ILE A 431 -10.52 20.92 -5.26
C ILE A 431 -9.41 20.46 -4.35
N TYR A 432 -8.93 21.36 -3.48
CA TYR A 432 -7.93 21.06 -2.48
C TYR A 432 -8.54 21.14 -1.08
N LEU A 433 -8.03 20.32 -0.17
CA LEU A 433 -8.33 20.35 1.25
C LEU A 433 -7.04 20.67 2.01
N GLY A 434 -7.08 21.67 2.89
CA GLY A 434 -5.93 22.07 3.70
C GLY A 434 -6.33 22.51 5.10
N PRO A 435 -5.36 22.68 6.00
CA PRO A 435 -5.60 23.33 7.29
C PRO A 435 -5.98 24.79 7.06
N GLN A 436 -6.64 25.42 8.03
CA GLN A 436 -6.86 26.85 7.99
C GLN A 436 -5.53 27.61 8.04
N ILE A 437 -5.33 28.53 7.11
CA ILE A 437 -4.14 29.39 7.06
C ILE A 437 -4.53 30.86 7.22
N MET A 438 -3.61 31.67 7.72
CA MET A 438 -3.78 33.12 7.78
C MET A 438 -3.50 33.75 6.39
N PRO A 439 -4.08 34.92 6.10
CA PRO A 439 -3.74 35.66 4.88
C PRO A 439 -2.24 35.90 4.75
N GLY A 440 -1.66 35.59 3.59
CA GLY A 440 -0.24 35.72 3.27
C GLY A 440 0.59 34.45 3.53
N GLU A 441 -0.02 33.38 4.08
CA GLU A 441 0.71 32.15 4.39
C GLU A 441 0.64 31.08 3.28
N LEU A 442 -0.04 31.30 2.15
CA LEU A 442 -0.20 30.25 1.14
C LEU A 442 1.16 29.78 0.61
N ALA A 443 2.06 30.70 0.28
CA ALA A 443 3.34 30.34 -0.31
C ALA A 443 4.17 29.38 0.57
N ILE A 444 4.10 29.56 1.89
CA ILE A 444 4.82 28.73 2.87
C ILE A 444 4.02 27.47 3.27
N LYS A 445 2.67 27.51 3.26
CA LYS A 445 1.80 26.40 3.71
C LYS A 445 1.11 25.64 2.58
N LYS A 446 1.34 25.96 1.31
CA LYS A 446 0.75 25.27 0.13
C LYS A 446 1.02 23.76 0.12
N HIS A 447 2.13 23.32 0.72
CA HIS A 447 2.49 21.91 0.84
C HIS A 447 1.56 21.12 1.78
N LEU A 448 0.73 21.80 2.57
CA LEU A 448 -0.28 21.20 3.45
C LEU A 448 -1.62 20.97 2.75
N PHE A 449 -1.76 21.37 1.48
CA PHE A 449 -2.99 21.20 0.72
C PHE A 449 -2.97 19.88 -0.05
N MET A 450 -3.86 18.98 0.36
CA MET A 450 -4.15 17.75 -0.35
C MET A 450 -5.11 18.04 -1.52
N LEU A 451 -4.86 17.46 -2.69
CA LEU A 451 -5.76 17.45 -3.82
C LEU A 451 -6.87 16.41 -3.56
N LEU A 452 -8.09 16.91 -3.38
CA LEU A 452 -9.28 16.10 -3.14
C LEU A 452 -9.93 15.65 -4.45
N ASP A 453 -9.93 16.48 -5.49
CA ASP A 453 -10.60 16.13 -6.74
C ASP A 453 -10.03 16.88 -7.94
N ILE A 454 -10.06 16.22 -9.10
CA ILE A 454 -9.79 16.80 -10.41
C ILE A 454 -10.96 16.39 -11.31
N CYS A 455 -11.70 17.35 -11.84
CA CYS A 455 -12.80 17.00 -12.75
C CYS A 455 -12.94 17.98 -13.91
N GLN A 456 -13.26 17.44 -15.09
CA GLN A 456 -13.60 18.21 -16.26
C GLN A 456 -15.00 18.82 -16.08
N VAL A 457 -15.13 20.12 -16.32
CA VAL A 457 -16.40 20.85 -16.29
C VAL A 457 -16.72 21.38 -17.68
N ASN A 458 -17.97 21.25 -18.11
CA ASN A 458 -18.45 21.82 -19.37
C ASN A 458 -19.35 23.02 -19.02
N LEU A 459 -18.78 24.22 -19.01
CA LEU A 459 -19.49 25.43 -18.60
C LEU A 459 -20.43 25.91 -19.70
N LYS A 460 -21.62 26.32 -19.30
CA LYS A 460 -22.61 27.03 -20.13
C LYS A 460 -22.70 28.48 -19.69
N VAL A 461 -23.11 29.36 -20.60
CA VAL A 461 -23.38 30.76 -20.24
C VAL A 461 -24.50 30.82 -19.18
N GLY A 462 -24.29 31.63 -18.15
CA GLY A 462 -25.15 31.75 -16.97
C GLY A 462 -24.66 30.93 -15.77
N THR A 463 -25.61 30.47 -14.96
CA THR A 463 -25.32 29.73 -13.72
C THR A 463 -25.10 28.25 -13.99
N ASN A 464 -24.01 27.71 -13.44
CA ASN A 464 -23.65 26.30 -13.47
C ASN A 464 -23.51 25.79 -12.03
N ILE A 465 -24.06 24.61 -11.73
CA ILE A 465 -23.91 23.97 -10.42
C ILE A 465 -23.23 22.62 -10.62
N ILE A 466 -21.98 22.53 -10.19
CA ILE A 466 -21.20 21.29 -10.29
C ILE A 466 -21.29 20.57 -8.96
N THR A 467 -21.87 19.38 -8.97
CA THR A 467 -22.06 18.55 -7.77
C THR A 467 -21.03 17.43 -7.75
N ARG A 468 -20.30 17.28 -6.64
CA ARG A 468 -19.28 16.26 -6.42
C ARG A 468 -19.57 15.48 -5.15
N THR A 469 -19.57 14.16 -5.24
CA THR A 469 -19.65 13.22 -4.11
C THR A 469 -18.40 12.35 -4.09
N PRO A 470 -18.06 11.71 -2.95
CA PRO A 470 -16.96 10.75 -2.84
C PRO A 470 -16.84 9.77 -4.02
N GLU A 471 -17.96 9.18 -4.43
CA GLU A 471 -18.06 8.22 -5.55
C GLU A 471 -17.65 8.77 -6.92
N ASN A 472 -17.66 10.10 -7.10
CA ASN A 472 -17.27 10.73 -8.35
C ASN A 472 -15.80 11.16 -8.38
N MET A 473 -15.08 11.06 -7.26
CA MET A 473 -13.71 11.55 -7.13
C MET A 473 -12.71 10.45 -7.54
N ASP A 474 -12.29 10.47 -8.81
CA ASP A 474 -11.49 9.41 -9.45
C ASP A 474 -10.07 9.22 -8.86
N LEU A 475 -9.64 10.11 -7.96
CA LEU A 475 -8.36 9.97 -7.23
C LEU A 475 -8.42 8.89 -6.15
N PHE A 476 -9.63 8.50 -5.73
CA PHE A 476 -9.86 7.56 -4.65
C PHE A 476 -10.41 6.23 -5.15
N SER A 477 -10.21 5.18 -4.38
CA SER A 477 -10.78 3.85 -4.62
C SER A 477 -11.59 3.35 -3.44
N GLU A 478 -12.55 2.48 -3.73
CA GLU A 478 -13.25 1.69 -2.72
C GLU A 478 -12.32 0.64 -2.11
N ASP A 479 -12.74 0.02 -1.01
CA ASP A 479 -12.02 -1.12 -0.45
C ASP A 479 -11.95 -2.29 -1.44
N PHE A 480 -10.85 -3.05 -1.35
CA PHE A 480 -10.70 -4.29 -2.11
C PHE A 480 -11.82 -5.27 -1.74
N ASN A 481 -12.30 -5.99 -2.76
CA ASN A 481 -13.15 -7.14 -2.52
C ASN A 481 -12.34 -8.27 -1.91
N MET A 482 -12.94 -8.96 -0.93
CA MET A 482 -12.38 -10.16 -0.32
C MET A 482 -12.12 -11.25 -1.38
N LEU A 483 -11.01 -11.97 -1.29
CA LEU A 483 -10.58 -12.98 -2.26
C LEU A 483 -11.66 -14.03 -2.55
N ASN A 484 -12.34 -14.50 -1.51
CA ASN A 484 -13.44 -15.47 -1.65
C ASN A 484 -14.63 -14.92 -2.45
N THR A 485 -14.85 -13.61 -2.40
CA THR A 485 -15.92 -12.93 -3.13
C THR A 485 -15.52 -12.80 -4.58
N LEU A 486 -14.23 -12.53 -4.86
CA LEU A 486 -13.69 -12.55 -6.22
C LEU A 486 -13.81 -13.95 -6.84
N GLN A 487 -13.41 -15.00 -6.12
CA GLN A 487 -13.55 -16.39 -6.58
C GLN A 487 -15.00 -16.73 -6.89
N LYS A 488 -15.93 -16.43 -5.97
CA LYS A 488 -17.36 -16.66 -6.19
C LYS A 488 -17.91 -15.87 -7.38
N ASN A 489 -17.47 -14.63 -7.59
CA ASN A 489 -17.89 -13.83 -8.74
C ASN A 489 -17.41 -14.46 -10.06
N VAL A 490 -16.20 -15.05 -10.08
CA VAL A 490 -15.69 -15.80 -11.23
C VAL A 490 -16.52 -17.05 -11.47
N GLU A 491 -16.76 -17.87 -10.44
CA GLU A 491 -17.61 -19.08 -10.55
C GLU A 491 -19.01 -18.74 -11.07
N ASN A 492 -19.66 -17.73 -10.48
CA ASN A 492 -20.98 -17.27 -10.93
C ASN A 492 -20.96 -16.84 -12.40
N ALA A 493 -19.91 -16.15 -12.85
CA ALA A 493 -19.78 -15.73 -14.24
C ALA A 493 -19.57 -16.91 -15.19
N GLU A 494 -18.79 -17.91 -14.79
CA GLU A 494 -18.62 -19.16 -15.56
C GLU A 494 -19.92 -19.95 -15.71
N PHE A 495 -20.75 -19.97 -14.65
CA PHE A 495 -22.08 -20.58 -14.69
C PHE A 495 -23.15 -19.71 -15.37
N GLY A 496 -22.80 -18.49 -15.82
CA GLY A 496 -23.72 -17.55 -16.46
C GLY A 496 -24.79 -16.98 -15.52
N LEU A 497 -24.52 -16.99 -14.20
CA LEU A 497 -25.41 -16.45 -13.17
C LEU A 497 -25.29 -14.93 -13.07
N ASP A 498 -24.06 -14.40 -13.14
CA ASP A 498 -23.75 -12.97 -13.03
C ASP A 498 -22.66 -12.56 -14.04
N SER A 499 -22.44 -11.26 -14.25
CA SER A 499 -21.31 -10.74 -15.02
C SER A 499 -20.25 -10.13 -14.11
N LEU A 500 -18.97 -10.29 -14.46
CA LEU A 500 -17.88 -9.63 -13.72
C LEU A 500 -17.96 -8.10 -13.85
N PRO A 501 -17.59 -7.34 -12.79
CA PRO A 501 -17.64 -5.88 -12.84
C PRO A 501 -16.61 -5.35 -13.86
N PRO A 502 -16.98 -4.45 -14.78
CA PRO A 502 -16.05 -3.87 -15.75
C PRO A 502 -15.24 -2.72 -15.11
N LYS A 503 -14.56 -2.98 -13.98
CA LYS A 503 -13.69 -2.01 -13.30
C LYS A 503 -12.25 -2.21 -13.76
N THR A 504 -11.58 -1.12 -14.14
CA THR A 504 -10.14 -1.20 -14.43
C THR A 504 -9.36 -1.42 -13.15
N ILE A 505 -8.19 -2.05 -13.23
CA ILE A 505 -7.29 -2.20 -12.07
C ILE A 505 -7.00 -0.83 -11.46
N LEU A 506 -6.76 0.19 -12.29
CA LEU A 506 -6.43 1.53 -11.84
C LEU A 506 -7.51 2.16 -10.94
N SER A 507 -8.78 1.90 -11.22
CA SER A 507 -9.90 2.37 -10.40
C SER A 507 -10.00 1.65 -9.04
N GLN A 508 -9.34 0.51 -8.89
CA GLN A 508 -9.34 -0.32 -7.67
C GLN A 508 -8.13 -0.04 -6.78
N VAL A 509 -7.10 0.66 -7.29
CA VAL A 509 -5.83 0.90 -6.60
C VAL A 509 -5.57 2.38 -6.32
N GLY A 510 -6.62 3.21 -6.31
CA GLY A 510 -6.55 4.61 -5.90
C GLY A 510 -6.35 4.78 -4.39
N PHE A 511 -6.14 6.02 -3.92
CA PHE A 511 -6.05 6.29 -2.48
C PHE A 511 -7.36 5.87 -1.78
N PRO A 512 -7.35 5.24 -0.60
CA PRO A 512 -8.59 4.74 -0.01
C PRO A 512 -9.61 5.85 0.24
N SER A 513 -10.80 5.73 -0.34
CA SER A 513 -11.88 6.72 -0.24
C SER A 513 -12.23 7.04 1.22
N ARG A 514 -12.28 6.02 2.09
CA ARG A 514 -12.56 6.20 3.54
C ARG A 514 -11.59 7.16 4.23
N LEU A 515 -10.36 7.27 3.72
CA LEU A 515 -9.30 8.13 4.24
C LEU A 515 -9.23 9.47 3.52
N MET A 516 -10.18 9.85 2.67
CA MET A 516 -10.10 11.14 1.95
C MET A 516 -10.14 12.37 2.86
N LEU A 517 -10.76 12.23 4.05
CA LEU A 517 -10.84 13.26 5.08
C LEU A 517 -9.94 12.86 6.26
N PRO A 518 -9.26 13.82 6.91
CA PRO A 518 -8.61 13.55 8.18
C PRO A 518 -9.65 13.27 9.27
N LYS A 519 -9.22 12.64 10.35
CA LYS A 519 -10.05 12.44 11.54
C LYS A 519 -10.60 13.80 12.02
N GLY A 520 -11.90 13.91 12.21
CA GLY A 520 -12.51 15.10 12.79
C GLY A 520 -12.21 15.24 14.29
N THR A 521 -12.72 16.32 14.90
CA THR A 521 -12.79 16.44 16.37
C THR A 521 -14.26 16.44 16.81
N ALA A 522 -14.53 16.19 18.10
CA ALA A 522 -15.89 16.24 18.61
C ALA A 522 -16.50 17.65 18.49
N GLN A 523 -15.67 18.68 18.68
CA GLN A 523 -16.02 20.10 18.54
C GLN A 523 -16.09 20.55 17.07
N GLY A 524 -15.51 19.77 16.16
CA GLY A 524 -15.35 20.10 14.75
C GLY A 524 -13.96 20.62 14.43
N LEU A 525 -13.24 19.91 13.56
CA LEU A 525 -11.92 20.28 13.07
C LEU A 525 -12.07 21.36 11.99
N PRO A 526 -11.53 22.59 12.19
CA PRO A 526 -11.58 23.63 11.19
C PRO A 526 -10.62 23.33 10.04
N LEU A 527 -11.15 23.28 8.81
CA LEU A 527 -10.38 23.09 7.59
C LEU A 527 -10.85 24.09 6.54
N GLN A 528 -10.17 24.11 5.40
CA GLN A 528 -10.58 24.91 4.26
C GLN A 528 -10.49 24.13 2.96
N LEU A 529 -11.47 24.36 2.09
CA LEU A 529 -11.46 23.95 0.69
C LEU A 529 -10.91 25.09 -0.14
N PHE A 530 -9.98 24.79 -1.04
CA PHE A 530 -9.54 25.70 -2.09
C PHE A 530 -9.96 25.14 -3.44
N VAL A 531 -10.85 25.82 -4.15
CA VAL A 531 -11.35 25.41 -5.47
C VAL A 531 -10.78 26.35 -6.52
N PHE A 532 -10.23 25.77 -7.57
CA PHE A 532 -9.62 26.50 -8.68
C PHE A 532 -10.09 25.92 -10.01
N ILE A 533 -10.48 26.78 -10.96
CA ILE A 533 -10.92 26.36 -12.30
C ILE A 533 -10.08 27.08 -13.36
N ALA A 534 -9.54 26.35 -14.31
CA ALA A 534 -8.86 26.93 -15.48
C ALA A 534 -9.42 26.37 -16.80
N PRO A 535 -9.22 27.08 -17.93
CA PRO A 535 -9.56 26.58 -19.25
C PRO A 535 -8.95 25.21 -19.52
N TYR A 536 -9.74 24.30 -20.10
CA TYR A 536 -9.28 22.98 -20.51
C TYR A 536 -9.68 22.72 -21.95
N ILE A 537 -8.68 22.47 -22.80
CA ILE A 537 -8.91 22.04 -24.19
C ILE A 537 -8.20 20.70 -24.37
N LYS A 538 -8.96 19.67 -24.74
CA LYS A 538 -8.40 18.35 -25.03
C LYS A 538 -7.69 18.46 -26.39
N ALA A 539 -6.40 18.16 -26.44
CA ALA A 539 -5.66 18.10 -27.70
C ALA A 539 -6.39 17.14 -28.66
N GLY A 540 -6.69 17.63 -29.87
CA GLY A 540 -7.25 16.80 -30.94
C GLY A 540 -6.20 15.80 -31.43
N ILE A 541 -6.65 14.68 -32.01
CA ILE A 541 -5.77 13.63 -32.57
C ILE A 541 -5.05 14.12 -33.86
N ASP A 542 -5.47 15.25 -34.45
CA ASP A 542 -4.98 15.79 -35.74
C ASP A 542 -4.31 17.16 -35.64
N GLU A 543 -3.36 17.37 -34.72
CA GLU A 543 -2.56 18.62 -34.69
C GLU A 543 -1.10 18.39 -35.06
N SER A 544 -0.88 17.88 -36.28
CA SER A 544 0.42 17.97 -36.97
C SER A 544 0.57 19.23 -37.83
N TYR A 545 -0.47 20.05 -38.02
CA TYR A 545 -0.40 21.26 -38.84
C TYR A 545 -1.37 22.36 -38.39
N SER A 546 -1.04 23.12 -37.34
CA SER A 546 -1.56 24.50 -37.20
C SER A 546 -0.72 25.32 -36.22
N THR A 547 0.28 26.01 -36.77
CA THR A 547 0.84 27.22 -36.16
C THR A 547 -0.20 28.33 -36.25
N ASN A 548 -0.92 28.65 -35.16
CA ASN A 548 -1.49 29.98 -34.89
C ASN A 548 -2.11 30.13 -33.47
N ASN A 549 -1.39 30.83 -32.59
CA ASN A 549 -1.88 31.90 -31.69
C ASN A 549 -2.98 31.70 -30.62
N PHE A 550 -3.19 30.51 -30.08
CA PHE A 550 -3.64 30.38 -28.68
C PHE A 550 -2.67 29.48 -27.93
N LYS A 551 -1.83 30.07 -27.06
CA LYS A 551 -1.01 29.29 -26.12
C LYS A 551 -1.96 28.54 -25.19
N PHE A 552 -2.20 27.26 -25.48
CA PHE A 552 -2.96 26.37 -24.61
C PHE A 552 -2.28 26.33 -23.24
N ASN A 553 -3.04 26.57 -22.17
CA ASN A 553 -2.51 26.35 -20.83
C ASN A 553 -2.48 24.83 -20.56
N THR A 554 -1.39 24.17 -20.94
CA THR A 554 -1.14 22.76 -20.62
C THR A 554 -0.75 22.56 -19.15
N ALA A 555 -0.46 23.61 -18.39
CA ALA A 555 -0.08 23.50 -16.99
C ALA A 555 -1.20 22.93 -16.12
N ILE A 556 -2.48 23.13 -16.48
CA ILE A 556 -3.61 22.52 -15.76
C ILE A 556 -3.60 20.99 -15.76
N LEU A 557 -2.92 20.37 -16.73
CA LEU A 557 -2.70 18.92 -16.82
C LEU A 557 -1.59 18.42 -15.90
N SER A 558 -0.80 19.32 -15.32
CA SER A 558 0.13 18.97 -14.24
C SER A 558 -0.70 18.58 -13.02
N PRO A 559 -0.44 17.44 -12.38
CA PRO A 559 -1.10 17.07 -11.13
C PRO A 559 -0.96 18.14 -10.03
N GLY A 560 0.21 18.79 -9.94
CA GLY A 560 0.55 19.75 -8.89
C GLY A 560 0.02 21.18 -9.09
N TYR A 561 -0.30 21.57 -10.32
CA TYR A 561 -0.84 22.89 -10.64
C TYR A 561 -2.14 23.20 -9.88
N PRO A 562 -2.36 24.40 -9.29
CA PRO A 562 -1.49 25.59 -9.36
C PRO A 562 -0.56 25.76 -8.14
N LEU A 563 -0.45 24.75 -7.27
CA LEU A 563 0.25 24.84 -5.97
C LEU A 563 1.66 24.19 -5.99
N ASP A 564 2.21 24.00 -7.17
CA ASP A 564 3.47 23.29 -7.44
C ASP A 564 4.67 24.21 -7.67
N LEU A 565 4.45 25.51 -7.92
CA LEU A 565 5.50 26.52 -8.05
C LEU A 565 5.40 27.55 -6.93
N ASN A 566 6.29 28.55 -6.93
CA ASN A 566 6.28 29.65 -5.96
C ASN A 566 5.08 30.58 -6.20
N ILE A 567 3.90 30.18 -5.71
CA ILE A 567 2.64 30.89 -5.89
C ILE A 567 2.24 31.64 -4.61
N GLN A 568 1.89 32.91 -4.77
CA GLN A 568 1.49 33.80 -3.67
C GLN A 568 -0.04 33.95 -3.59
N ASP A 569 -0.57 34.27 -2.40
CA ASP A 569 -1.99 34.53 -2.16
C ASP A 569 -2.60 35.48 -3.18
N GLN A 570 -1.93 36.61 -3.45
CA GLN A 570 -2.41 37.65 -4.34
C GLN A 570 -2.58 37.17 -5.78
N GLN A 571 -1.79 36.18 -6.22
CA GLN A 571 -1.88 35.62 -7.57
C GLN A 571 -3.11 34.72 -7.76
N LEU A 572 -3.59 34.08 -6.69
CA LEU A 572 -4.70 33.11 -6.76
C LEU A 572 -6.01 33.68 -6.21
N PHE A 573 -5.99 34.24 -5.00
CA PHE A 573 -7.21 34.59 -4.26
C PHE A 573 -7.88 35.88 -4.73
N GLN A 574 -7.25 36.61 -5.66
CA GLN A 574 -7.87 37.74 -6.36
C GLN A 574 -8.53 37.33 -7.70
N LEU A 575 -8.40 36.07 -8.10
CA LEU A 575 -8.98 35.58 -9.34
C LEU A 575 -10.45 35.18 -9.12
N PRO A 576 -11.37 35.56 -10.01
CA PRO A 576 -12.77 35.16 -9.89
C PRO A 576 -12.94 33.63 -10.04
N ASN A 577 -12.03 32.97 -10.74
CA ASN A 577 -12.03 31.52 -10.97
C ASN A 577 -11.34 30.71 -9.85
N ALA A 578 -11.16 31.30 -8.67
CA ALA A 578 -10.59 30.68 -7.48
C ALA A 578 -11.38 31.08 -6.22
N LEU A 579 -11.64 30.14 -5.30
CA LEU A 579 -12.39 30.41 -4.07
C LEU A 579 -11.90 29.56 -2.91
N ILE A 580 -11.80 30.18 -1.72
CA ILE A 580 -11.59 29.48 -0.45
C ILE A 580 -12.93 29.37 0.29
N LYS A 581 -13.23 28.19 0.83
CA LYS A 581 -14.38 27.93 1.68
C LYS A 581 -13.94 27.26 2.98
N TYR A 582 -14.20 27.91 4.12
CA TYR A 582 -14.02 27.27 5.42
C TYR A 582 -15.06 26.19 5.67
N ILE A 583 -14.62 25.07 6.22
CA ILE A 583 -15.45 23.90 6.53
C ILE A 583 -15.08 23.34 7.91
N THR A 584 -15.93 22.45 8.41
CA THR A 584 -15.71 21.79 9.69
C THR A 584 -15.98 20.29 9.56
N VAL A 585 -15.05 19.47 10.06
CA VAL A 585 -15.17 18.01 10.07
C VAL A 585 -15.37 17.51 11.49
N VAL A 586 -16.50 16.86 11.75
CA VAL A 586 -16.86 16.37 13.10
C VAL A 586 -16.61 14.87 13.19
N GLN A 587 -15.91 14.42 14.24
CA GLN A 587 -15.80 13.00 14.55
C GLN A 587 -17.04 12.53 15.32
N LYS A 588 -17.68 11.46 14.83
CA LYS A 588 -18.76 10.75 15.53
C LYS A 588 -18.20 9.48 16.18
N GLY A 589 -18.63 9.20 17.41
CA GLY A 589 -18.16 8.06 18.20
C GLY A 589 -16.98 8.44 19.10
N GLU A 590 -16.49 7.51 19.91
CA GLU A 590 -15.33 7.74 20.77
C GLU A 590 -14.10 8.07 19.90
N GLY A 591 -13.39 9.14 20.28
CA GLY A 591 -12.25 9.69 19.53
C GLY A 591 -10.94 8.92 19.72
N LYS A 592 -10.91 7.92 20.60
CA LYS A 592 -9.78 7.03 20.83
C LYS A 592 -10.03 5.70 20.13
N VAL A 593 -9.01 5.18 19.44
CA VAL A 593 -9.07 3.84 18.82
C VAL A 593 -8.99 2.74 19.88
N GLU A 594 -8.55 3.10 21.09
CA GLU A 594 -8.40 2.27 22.29
C GLU A 594 -9.66 1.47 22.72
N ASN A 595 -10.85 1.77 22.19
CA ASN A 595 -12.12 1.24 22.67
C ASN A 595 -12.96 0.47 21.63
N TYR A 596 -12.37 -0.01 20.52
CA TYR A 596 -13.12 -0.72 19.48
C TYR A 596 -12.64 -2.16 19.26
N GLY A 597 -12.51 -2.93 20.34
CA GLY A 597 -12.50 -4.39 20.25
C GLY A 597 -13.91 -4.87 19.84
N GLY A 598 -14.16 -4.96 18.53
CA GLY A 598 -15.42 -5.45 17.96
C GLY A 598 -16.73 -4.79 18.48
N PRO A 599 -17.89 -5.27 18.00
CA PRO A 599 -19.19 -4.90 18.57
C PRO A 599 -19.37 -5.55 19.95
N GLY A 600 -19.19 -4.81 21.04
CA GLY A 600 -19.55 -5.25 22.39
C GLY A 600 -18.55 -4.99 23.52
N ILE A 601 -17.36 -4.46 23.24
CA ILE A 601 -16.33 -4.26 24.27
C ILE A 601 -16.23 -2.79 24.65
N THR A 602 -16.86 -2.44 25.77
CA THR A 602 -16.49 -1.25 26.55
C THR A 602 -15.67 -1.70 27.75
N ARG A 603 -14.34 -1.46 27.76
CA ARG A 603 -13.55 -1.00 28.92
C ARG A 603 -12.03 -1.11 28.72
N SER A 604 -11.38 -0.02 29.15
CA SER A 604 -9.99 0.17 29.55
C SER A 604 -9.24 -1.10 29.98
N TRP A 605 -8.16 -1.42 29.26
CA TRP A 605 -7.19 -2.43 29.68
C TRP A 605 -6.03 -1.77 30.42
N TYR A 606 -6.06 -1.86 31.76
CA TYR A 606 -4.82 -1.93 32.53
C TYR A 606 -4.40 -3.40 32.54
N ILE A 607 -3.37 -3.75 31.77
CA ILE A 607 -2.54 -4.91 32.09
C ILE A 607 -1.19 -4.32 32.46
N THR A 608 -0.85 -4.36 33.74
CA THR A 608 0.52 -4.21 34.23
C THR A 608 1.35 -5.39 33.70
N ASN A 609 1.74 -5.31 32.43
CA ASN A 609 2.89 -6.05 31.92
C ASN A 609 4.08 -5.10 32.06
N THR A 610 4.64 -5.04 33.26
CA THR A 610 6.06 -4.73 33.39
C THR A 610 6.79 -5.75 32.54
N TYR A 611 7.27 -5.29 31.39
CA TYR A 611 8.12 -6.04 30.47
C TYR A 611 9.34 -6.56 31.24
N ASP A 612 9.29 -7.83 31.66
CA ASP A 612 10.45 -8.51 32.22
C ASP A 612 11.22 -9.16 31.07
N SER A 613 12.33 -8.50 30.72
CA SER A 613 13.29 -8.92 29.70
C SER A 613 13.88 -10.32 29.95
N SER A 614 13.64 -10.94 31.12
CA SER A 614 14.16 -12.25 31.50
C SER A 614 13.24 -13.44 31.19
N ALA A 615 11.99 -13.20 30.76
CA ALA A 615 11.03 -14.27 30.44
C ALA A 615 11.15 -14.77 28.99
N ARG A 616 12.33 -15.29 28.60
CA ARG A 616 12.47 -16.13 27.40
C ARG A 616 12.28 -17.61 27.78
N PRO A 617 11.48 -18.41 27.02
CA PRO A 617 11.50 -19.86 27.16
C PRO A 617 12.89 -20.39 26.77
N ASN A 618 13.56 -21.05 27.72
CA ASN A 618 14.91 -21.57 27.55
C ASN A 618 14.85 -22.96 26.89
N TYR A 619 15.31 -23.10 25.64
CA TYR A 619 15.58 -24.40 25.05
C TYR A 619 16.91 -24.96 25.61
N PRO A 620 17.02 -26.26 25.91
CA PRO A 620 18.15 -26.80 26.64
C PRO A 620 19.39 -26.90 25.74
N THR A 621 20.34 -25.98 25.89
CA THR A 621 21.73 -26.18 25.46
C THR A 621 22.56 -26.70 26.61
N LYS A 622 23.21 -27.85 26.42
CA LYS A 622 24.11 -28.50 27.38
C LYS A 622 25.25 -27.56 27.80
N ASN A 623 25.45 -27.46 29.11
CA ASN A 623 26.43 -26.62 29.82
C ASN A 623 27.90 -26.92 29.48
N GLN A 624 28.73 -25.87 29.50
CA GLN A 624 30.07 -25.95 30.11
C GLN A 624 30.31 -24.73 31.03
N GLN A 625 30.85 -25.06 32.21
CA GLN A 625 31.06 -24.25 33.41
C GLN A 625 32.28 -23.33 33.27
N TYR A 626 32.29 -22.17 33.92
CA TYR A 626 33.43 -21.67 34.72
C TYR A 626 33.02 -20.56 35.73
N GLY A 627 33.04 -20.92 37.02
CA GLY A 627 33.65 -20.19 38.16
C GLY A 627 33.36 -18.71 38.52
N ASN A 628 32.62 -18.55 39.64
CA ASN A 628 32.92 -17.74 40.85
C ASN A 628 32.86 -16.18 40.91
N LYS A 629 31.85 -15.72 41.68
CA LYS A 629 31.83 -14.79 42.86
C LYS A 629 32.27 -13.31 42.72
N LYS A 630 31.35 -12.37 43.04
CA LYS A 630 31.19 -11.70 44.38
C LYS A 630 30.02 -10.68 44.40
N GLU A 631 29.33 -10.64 45.54
CA GLU A 631 28.25 -9.72 45.96
C GLU A 631 28.73 -8.28 46.22
N TYR A 632 27.83 -7.28 46.16
CA TYR A 632 27.67 -6.29 47.25
C TYR A 632 26.32 -5.53 47.20
N SER A 633 25.90 -5.13 48.41
CA SER A 633 24.62 -4.69 48.97
C SER A 633 23.86 -3.47 48.42
N SER A 634 22.54 -3.58 48.61
CA SER A 634 21.47 -2.59 48.89
C SER A 634 21.81 -1.26 49.59
N LYS A 635 21.02 -0.21 49.28
CA LYS A 635 20.35 0.65 50.29
C LYS A 635 19.24 1.54 49.70
N SER A 636 18.07 1.44 50.32
CA SER A 636 16.86 2.26 50.19
C SER A 636 16.89 3.46 51.15
N TYR A 637 16.17 4.54 50.83
CA TYR A 637 15.66 5.53 51.79
C TYR A 637 14.28 6.06 51.35
N GLU A 638 13.30 5.95 52.26
CA GLU A 638 12.05 6.71 52.28
C GLU A 638 12.26 8.08 52.94
N ILE A 639 11.33 9.04 52.73
CA ILE A 639 10.69 9.86 53.79
C ILE A 639 9.48 10.65 53.23
N ARG A 640 8.50 10.80 54.13
CA ARG A 640 7.13 11.35 54.10
C ARG A 640 6.97 12.88 54.21
N ASP A 641 5.72 13.31 53.94
CA ASP A 641 4.90 14.39 54.56
C ASP A 641 5.36 15.86 54.39
N THR A 642 4.55 16.93 54.21
CA THR A 642 3.11 17.26 54.37
C THR A 642 2.89 18.70 53.83
N LEU A 643 1.68 19.12 53.42
CA LEU A 643 0.99 20.36 53.88
C LEU A 643 -0.36 20.65 53.17
N ASN A 644 -1.33 21.08 53.99
CA ASN A 644 -2.74 21.36 53.75
C ASN A 644 -3.05 22.81 53.36
N ASP A 645 -4.33 22.99 52.97
CA ASP A 645 -5.24 24.15 53.13
C ASP A 645 -5.32 25.24 52.05
N PHE A 646 -6.46 25.25 51.33
CA PHE A 646 -7.45 26.36 51.36
C PHE A 646 -8.89 25.82 51.08
N LYS A 647 -9.85 26.30 51.88
CA LYS A 647 -11.30 26.01 52.00
C LYS A 647 -12.16 26.70 50.92
N SER A 648 -13.26 26.11 50.40
CA SER A 648 -14.72 26.19 50.79
C SER A 648 -15.35 27.59 50.56
N ASP A 649 -16.59 27.85 50.08
CA ASP A 649 -17.89 27.17 49.96
C ASP A 649 -18.79 27.87 48.89
N GLN A 650 -19.73 27.14 48.24
CA GLN A 650 -21.19 27.34 48.37
C GLN A 650 -22.03 26.50 47.38
N GLU A 651 -23.05 25.84 47.93
CA GLU A 651 -24.01 24.91 47.33
C GLU A 651 -25.29 25.56 46.74
N ASN A 652 -26.05 24.71 46.04
CA ASN A 652 -27.52 24.63 45.87
C ASN A 652 -28.22 25.51 44.81
N ILE A 653 -28.81 24.85 43.79
CA ILE A 653 -30.24 24.50 43.74
C ILE A 653 -30.46 23.49 42.60
N GLU A 654 -31.05 22.34 42.96
CA GLU A 654 -31.60 21.31 42.08
C GLU A 654 -33.14 21.46 42.01
N SER A 655 -33.79 20.73 41.10
CA SER A 655 -35.23 20.60 40.81
C SER A 655 -35.80 21.54 39.72
N ASP A 656 -36.21 20.97 38.56
CA ASP A 656 -37.61 20.50 38.45
C ASP A 656 -37.96 19.79 37.12
N TYR A 657 -38.70 18.68 37.28
CA TYR A 657 -39.65 18.00 36.39
C TYR A 657 -39.24 17.34 35.05
N ASN A 658 -38.87 16.06 35.16
CA ASN A 658 -39.48 15.00 34.33
C ASN A 658 -40.89 14.73 34.85
N THR A 659 -41.91 14.81 33.99
CA THR A 659 -43.09 13.92 33.87
C THR A 659 -44.04 14.64 32.91
N ILE A 660 -44.53 13.97 31.86
CA ILE A 660 -45.94 14.00 31.43
C ILE A 660 -46.13 13.21 30.11
N TYR A 661 -46.98 12.20 30.20
CA TYR A 661 -47.71 11.41 29.18
C TYR A 661 -46.97 10.40 28.30
N ARG A 662 -46.88 9.18 28.86
CA ARG A 662 -47.25 7.94 28.17
C ARG A 662 -48.73 7.63 28.45
N GLU A 663 -49.37 6.97 27.48
CA GLU A 663 -50.69 6.33 27.50
C GLU A 663 -51.93 7.20 27.26
N HIS A 664 -52.46 7.15 26.03
CA HIS A 664 -53.78 6.56 25.78
C HIS A 664 -54.06 6.30 24.28
N ASN A 665 -54.44 5.05 24.02
CA ASN A 665 -55.46 4.57 23.10
C ASN A 665 -55.15 4.40 21.59
N GLU A 666 -54.91 3.14 21.25
CA GLU A 666 -55.50 2.46 20.10
C GLU A 666 -57.04 2.61 20.08
N SER A 667 -57.63 2.86 18.90
CA SER A 667 -58.75 2.07 18.36
C SER A 667 -59.22 2.57 16.98
N ASN A 668 -59.02 1.70 15.98
CA ASN A 668 -59.91 1.34 14.87
C ASN A 668 -60.53 2.43 13.96
N LEU A 669 -60.17 2.33 12.67
CA LEU A 669 -61.16 2.10 11.60
C LEU A 669 -60.53 1.29 10.44
N ARG A 670 -61.02 0.05 10.29
CA ARG A 670 -60.83 -0.85 9.14
C ARG A 670 -61.75 -0.44 7.99
N MET A 671 -61.32 -0.66 6.73
CA MET A 671 -62.14 -1.33 5.71
C MET A 671 -61.24 -1.96 4.64
N ASN A 672 -61.48 -3.25 4.42
CA ASN A 672 -60.80 -4.22 3.53
C ASN A 672 -61.13 -3.99 2.04
N TYR A 673 -60.33 -4.58 1.12
CA TYR A 673 -60.74 -5.75 0.31
C TYR A 673 -59.58 -6.34 -0.53
N LYS A 674 -59.31 -7.65 -0.30
CA LYS A 674 -58.86 -8.76 -1.18
C LYS A 674 -57.88 -8.45 -2.33
N GLY A 675 -56.71 -9.08 -2.51
CA GLY A 675 -56.32 -10.47 -2.27
C GLY A 675 -55.94 -11.12 -3.61
N ASN A 676 -54.65 -11.45 -3.80
CA ASN A 676 -54.20 -12.54 -4.68
C ASN A 676 -52.74 -12.91 -4.35
N ASN A 677 -52.58 -14.08 -3.73
CA ASN A 677 -51.31 -14.77 -3.51
C ASN A 677 -50.95 -15.52 -4.80
N TYR A 678 -49.78 -15.23 -5.37
CA TYR A 678 -49.03 -16.16 -6.21
C TYR A 678 -47.61 -16.24 -5.67
N SER A 679 -47.30 -17.35 -5.01
CA SER A 679 -45.94 -17.72 -4.60
C SER A 679 -45.43 -18.74 -5.60
N PRO A 680 -44.43 -18.45 -6.44
CA PRO A 680 -43.81 -19.49 -7.23
C PRO A 680 -42.87 -20.29 -6.32
N LYS A 681 -43.27 -21.53 -6.01
CA LYS A 681 -42.35 -22.53 -5.47
C LYS A 681 -41.19 -22.66 -6.45
N ARG A 682 -40.01 -22.16 -6.07
CA ARG A 682 -38.74 -22.52 -6.72
C ARG A 682 -38.35 -23.89 -6.20
N GLU A 683 -38.24 -24.87 -7.08
CA GLU A 683 -37.62 -26.14 -6.73
C GLU A 683 -36.13 -25.93 -6.42
N PRO A 684 -35.54 -26.72 -5.51
CA PRO A 684 -34.10 -26.67 -5.23
C PRO A 684 -33.31 -27.03 -6.49
N TYR A 685 -32.35 -26.19 -6.86
CA TYR A 685 -31.49 -26.39 -8.02
C TYR A 685 -30.48 -27.52 -7.76
N ASP A 686 -30.56 -28.61 -8.53
CA ASP A 686 -29.68 -29.76 -8.42
C ASP A 686 -28.33 -29.50 -9.12
N TYR A 687 -27.36 -29.02 -8.33
CA TYR A 687 -25.99 -28.77 -8.77
C TYR A 687 -25.26 -30.03 -9.28
N LYS A 688 -25.63 -31.24 -8.83
CA LYS A 688 -24.95 -32.48 -9.25
C LYS A 688 -25.35 -32.91 -10.66
N ALA A 689 -26.63 -32.77 -11.01
CA ALA A 689 -27.14 -33.16 -12.33
C ALA A 689 -26.56 -32.27 -13.45
N LYS A 690 -26.37 -30.96 -13.20
CA LYS A 690 -25.80 -30.00 -14.15
C LYS A 690 -24.29 -30.17 -14.35
N LYS A 691 -23.52 -30.48 -13.29
CA LYS A 691 -22.07 -30.72 -13.39
C LYS A 691 -21.73 -31.88 -14.35
N ALA A 692 -22.51 -32.96 -14.30
CA ALA A 692 -22.36 -34.10 -15.22
C ALA A 692 -22.74 -33.77 -16.69
N GLU A 693 -23.52 -32.72 -16.93
CA GLU A 693 -23.91 -32.25 -18.27
C GLU A 693 -22.80 -31.42 -18.95
N TYR A 694 -21.94 -30.76 -18.15
CA TYR A 694 -20.84 -29.91 -18.63
C TYR A 694 -19.51 -30.65 -18.81
N GLU A 695 -19.24 -31.71 -18.02
CA GLU A 695 -18.07 -32.59 -18.22
C GLU A 695 -18.11 -33.35 -19.56
N LYS A 696 -19.20 -33.25 -20.34
CA LYS A 696 -19.37 -33.84 -21.66
C LYS A 696 -19.21 -32.87 -22.84
N LYS A 697 -18.88 -31.59 -22.62
CA LYS A 697 -18.69 -30.61 -23.71
C LYS A 697 -17.22 -30.34 -23.95
N ASP A 698 -16.76 -30.77 -25.12
CA ASP A 698 -15.44 -30.51 -25.67
C ASP A 698 -15.36 -29.04 -26.14
N TYR A 699 -14.50 -28.24 -25.51
CA TYR A 699 -14.40 -26.80 -25.76
C TYR A 699 -13.43 -26.48 -26.91
N ALA A 700 -13.75 -26.95 -28.11
CA ALA A 700 -13.08 -26.54 -29.34
C ALA A 700 -14.03 -25.69 -30.21
N ALA A 701 -14.26 -24.42 -29.83
CA ALA A 701 -14.98 -23.48 -30.68
C ALA A 701 -14.31 -22.10 -30.70
N LYS A 702 -13.51 -21.88 -31.74
CA LYS A 702 -12.84 -20.61 -32.07
C LYS A 702 -13.85 -19.46 -32.18
N ARG A 703 -13.67 -18.38 -31.40
CA ARG A 703 -14.28 -17.07 -31.67
C ARG A 703 -13.25 -16.18 -32.37
N ASN A 704 -13.56 -15.76 -33.60
CA ASN A 704 -12.74 -14.86 -34.41
C ASN A 704 -12.77 -13.43 -33.86
N PHE A 705 -11.64 -12.96 -33.32
CA PHE A 705 -11.39 -11.54 -33.03
C PHE A 705 -10.66 -10.89 -34.21
N THR A 706 -11.39 -10.62 -35.29
CA THR A 706 -10.91 -9.78 -36.40
C THR A 706 -12.01 -8.79 -36.78
N LYS A 707 -12.12 -7.69 -36.02
CA LYS A 707 -12.89 -6.52 -36.48
C LYS A 707 -12.35 -5.15 -36.04
N TYR A 708 -11.12 -5.08 -35.54
CA TYR A 708 -10.44 -3.81 -35.31
C TYR A 708 -8.96 -3.94 -35.66
N HIS A 709 -8.63 -3.87 -36.95
CA HIS A 709 -7.34 -3.38 -37.45
C HIS A 709 -7.45 -3.19 -38.97
N THR A 710 -7.61 -1.95 -39.40
CA THR A 710 -7.19 -1.51 -40.74
C THR A 710 -5.95 -0.65 -40.53
N ILE A 711 -4.79 -1.26 -40.75
CA ILE A 711 -3.56 -0.55 -41.11
C ILE A 711 -3.10 -1.16 -42.43
N THR A 712 -2.96 -0.29 -43.42
CA THR A 712 -2.55 -0.57 -44.80
C THR A 712 -1.11 -1.07 -44.85
N ASN A 713 -0.90 -2.24 -45.46
CA ASN A 713 0.40 -2.75 -45.88
C ASN A 713 0.55 -2.62 -47.41
N ASN A 714 1.70 -2.08 -47.83
CA ASN A 714 2.40 -2.26 -49.10
C ASN A 714 3.81 -2.69 -48.64
N GLU A 715 4.47 -3.77 -49.05
CA GLU A 715 4.65 -4.41 -50.35
C GLU A 715 5.00 -5.90 -50.19
N ASN A 716 4.90 -6.60 -51.32
CA ASN A 716 5.06 -8.05 -51.51
C ASN A 716 6.48 -8.59 -51.27
N ASN A 717 6.57 -9.80 -50.72
CA ASN A 717 7.42 -10.85 -51.30
C ASN A 717 6.90 -12.25 -50.96
N ILE A 718 6.68 -13.02 -52.02
CA ILE A 718 6.17 -14.39 -52.05
C ILE A 718 7.37 -15.33 -51.90
N VAL A 719 7.38 -16.19 -50.86
CA VAL A 719 8.08 -17.48 -50.88
C VAL A 719 7.19 -18.54 -50.21
N GLU A 720 7.22 -19.72 -50.80
CA GLU A 720 6.28 -20.83 -50.78
C GLU A 720 5.89 -21.40 -49.41
N SER A 721 4.60 -21.74 -49.33
CA SER A 721 3.94 -22.48 -48.27
C SER A 721 4.38 -23.94 -48.21
N THR A 722 4.89 -24.39 -47.07
CA THR A 722 4.73 -25.79 -46.66
C THR A 722 4.48 -25.87 -45.14
N THR A 723 3.23 -26.14 -44.78
CA THR A 723 2.74 -26.80 -43.55
C THR A 723 3.29 -26.32 -42.19
N ALA A 724 2.80 -25.18 -41.70
CA ALA A 724 2.91 -24.77 -40.29
C ALA A 724 1.63 -25.05 -39.46
N THR A 725 0.56 -25.53 -40.10
CA THR A 725 -0.76 -25.70 -39.47
C THR A 725 -0.98 -27.04 -38.77
N ASP A 726 -0.21 -28.08 -39.12
CA ASP A 726 -0.43 -29.44 -38.57
C ASP A 726 0.46 -29.78 -37.36
N ILE A 727 1.31 -28.85 -36.91
CA ILE A 727 2.16 -29.02 -35.71
C ILE A 727 1.60 -28.23 -34.50
N ILE A 728 0.62 -27.35 -34.71
CA ILE A 728 0.07 -26.50 -33.65
C ILE A 728 -0.95 -27.25 -32.77
N SER A 729 -1.47 -28.40 -33.19
CA SER A 729 -2.47 -29.16 -32.43
C SER A 729 -1.90 -30.11 -31.38
N SER A 730 -0.57 -30.18 -31.18
CA SER A 730 0.04 -31.09 -30.21
C SER A 730 0.83 -30.43 -29.07
N SER A 731 0.88 -29.10 -28.98
CA SER A 731 1.77 -28.37 -28.05
C SER A 731 1.07 -27.61 -26.91
N GLU A 732 -0.20 -27.90 -26.60
CA GLU A 732 -0.91 -27.19 -25.53
C GLU A 732 -0.39 -27.54 -24.12
N ASN A 733 0.31 -28.67 -23.96
CA ASN A 733 0.99 -29.10 -22.72
C ASN A 733 2.48 -28.69 -22.63
N ASP A 734 3.07 -28.09 -23.67
CA ASP A 734 4.54 -27.97 -23.76
C ASP A 734 5.16 -26.80 -22.97
N LEU A 735 4.48 -25.66 -22.78
CA LEU A 735 5.17 -24.45 -22.29
C LEU A 735 5.68 -24.57 -20.84
N TYR A 736 4.85 -25.10 -19.93
CA TYR A 736 5.21 -25.28 -18.52
C TYR A 736 6.36 -26.30 -18.39
N ASP A 737 6.31 -27.38 -19.15
CA ASP A 737 7.35 -28.40 -19.18
C ASP A 737 8.65 -27.88 -19.81
N ILE A 738 8.58 -27.04 -20.85
CA ILE A 738 9.76 -26.34 -21.40
C ILE A 738 10.36 -25.40 -20.36
N PHE A 739 9.55 -24.65 -19.61
CA PHE A 739 10.05 -23.81 -18.52
C PHE A 739 10.69 -24.62 -17.38
N ASN A 740 10.13 -25.79 -17.03
CA ASN A 740 10.75 -26.69 -16.05
C ASN A 740 12.08 -27.26 -16.52
N ASN A 741 12.24 -27.48 -17.84
CA ASN A 741 13.51 -27.90 -18.42
C ASN A 741 14.61 -26.82 -18.35
N LEU A 742 14.27 -25.56 -18.05
CA LEU A 742 15.26 -24.49 -17.82
C LEU A 742 15.93 -24.59 -16.45
N LEU A 743 15.31 -25.28 -15.48
CA LEU A 743 15.87 -25.45 -14.15
C LEU A 743 16.99 -26.50 -14.20
N PRO A 744 18.09 -26.31 -13.44
CA PRO A 744 19.11 -27.35 -13.33
C PRO A 744 18.48 -28.64 -12.80
N LYS A 745 18.73 -29.77 -13.49
CA LYS A 745 18.24 -31.08 -13.06
C LYS A 745 18.77 -31.36 -11.64
N LYS A 746 17.87 -31.51 -10.68
CA LYS A 746 18.25 -31.96 -9.32
C LYS A 746 18.94 -33.32 -9.44
N SER A 747 20.24 -33.38 -9.17
CA SER A 747 20.94 -34.65 -8.99
C SER A 747 20.46 -35.27 -7.67
N TYR A 748 19.44 -36.10 -7.73
CA TYR A 748 19.15 -37.03 -6.64
C TYR A 748 20.24 -38.12 -6.70
N GLN A 749 21.25 -38.01 -5.83
CA GLN A 749 22.04 -39.18 -5.44
C GLN A 749 21.20 -39.97 -4.45
N GLU A 750 20.49 -40.98 -4.94
CA GLU A 750 20.01 -42.08 -4.10
C GLU A 750 21.23 -42.82 -3.56
N ASN A 751 21.59 -42.57 -2.31
CA ASN A 751 22.44 -43.48 -1.55
C ASN A 751 21.59 -44.68 -1.14
N ASP A 752 21.45 -45.62 -2.07
CA ASP A 752 20.93 -46.94 -1.82
C ASP A 752 22.07 -47.82 -1.28
N THR A 753 22.27 -47.82 0.04
CA THR A 753 23.05 -48.87 0.71
C THR A 753 22.15 -49.59 1.70
N ARG A 754 21.51 -50.65 1.20
CA ARG A 754 21.12 -51.81 2.00
C ARG A 754 22.37 -52.38 2.66
N ASN A 755 22.37 -52.45 3.98
CA ASN A 755 22.99 -53.55 4.71
C ASN A 755 22.20 -53.76 6.00
N GLU A 756 21.44 -54.84 6.02
CA GLU A 756 20.98 -55.52 7.22
C GLU A 756 22.20 -56.02 7.99
N THR A 757 22.27 -55.79 9.30
CA THR A 757 22.62 -56.82 10.31
C THR A 757 22.59 -56.26 11.73
N GLU A 758 21.64 -56.82 12.50
CA GLU A 758 21.75 -57.32 13.89
C GLU A 758 22.34 -56.46 15.02
N ILE A 759 21.48 -56.23 16.01
CA ILE A 759 21.79 -55.90 17.40
C ILE A 759 22.42 -57.13 18.09
N PRO A 760 23.48 -56.94 18.90
CA PRO A 760 23.43 -57.51 20.24
C PRO A 760 23.90 -56.57 21.36
N GLU A 761 23.26 -56.75 22.51
CA GLU A 761 23.44 -56.06 23.77
C GLU A 761 24.70 -56.48 24.58
N THR A 762 25.28 -55.49 25.27
CA THR A 762 25.91 -55.54 26.63
C THR A 762 27.17 -56.40 26.90
N ARG A 763 28.26 -55.75 27.36
CA ARG A 763 28.72 -55.74 28.78
C ARG A 763 30.12 -55.11 28.96
N ASN A 764 30.26 -54.46 30.11
CA ASN A 764 31.45 -53.92 30.81
C ASN A 764 32.77 -54.69 30.61
N THR A 765 33.90 -53.96 30.58
CA THR A 765 34.98 -54.06 31.60
C THR A 765 36.00 -52.92 31.52
N GLN A 766 36.56 -52.63 32.69
CA GLN A 766 37.57 -51.68 33.13
C GLN A 766 38.98 -51.77 32.48
N GLU A 767 39.69 -50.64 32.61
CA GLU A 767 41.10 -50.48 33.06
C GLU A 767 42.26 -50.21 32.07
N ASP A 768 42.94 -49.11 32.42
CA ASP A 768 44.39 -48.85 32.51
C ASP A 768 45.25 -48.26 31.35
N PHE A 769 45.64 -47.00 31.60
CA PHE A 769 46.98 -46.39 31.61
C PHE A 769 48.08 -46.88 30.64
N SER A 770 48.64 -45.96 29.84
CA SER A 770 49.94 -45.27 30.10
C SER A 770 50.61 -44.69 28.85
N GLU A 771 51.17 -43.48 29.03
CA GLU A 771 52.39 -42.87 28.46
C GLU A 771 52.77 -43.03 26.96
N TYR A 772 53.04 -41.90 26.28
CA TYR A 772 54.41 -41.43 26.01
C TYR A 772 54.39 -40.02 25.37
N ALA A 773 55.32 -39.20 25.83
CA ALA A 773 55.56 -37.82 25.46
C ALA A 773 56.39 -37.66 24.16
N VAL A 774 56.49 -36.40 23.70
CA VAL A 774 57.73 -35.69 23.28
C VAL A 774 57.65 -34.94 21.92
N THR A 775 58.16 -33.71 21.99
CA THR A 775 58.71 -32.79 20.96
C THR A 775 57.83 -31.77 20.23
N SER A 776 57.94 -30.56 20.76
CA SER A 776 58.01 -29.26 20.08
C SER A 776 58.99 -29.18 18.91
N SER A 777 58.64 -28.42 17.87
CA SER A 777 59.58 -27.50 17.21
C SER A 777 58.84 -26.30 16.59
N THR A 778 59.22 -25.14 17.07
CA THR A 778 59.04 -23.80 16.50
C THR A 778 60.00 -23.57 15.34
N SER A 779 59.59 -22.87 14.28
CA SER A 779 60.37 -21.72 13.76
C SER A 779 59.60 -20.95 12.68
N ASN A 780 59.49 -19.64 12.96
CA ASN A 780 59.17 -18.53 12.08
C ASN A 780 59.96 -18.51 10.76
N ALA A 781 59.35 -17.92 9.73
CA ALA A 781 59.83 -16.70 9.08
C ALA A 781 58.63 -15.92 8.51
#